data_AF-A0A2E9C8I2-F1
#
_entry.id   AF-A0A2E9C8I2-F1
#
_cell.length_a   1.000
_cell.length_b   1.000
_cell.length_c   1.000
_cell.angle_alpha   90.00
_cell.angle_beta   90.00
_cell.angle_gamma   90.00
#
_symmetry.space_group_name_H-M   'P 1'
#
loop_
_entity.id
_entity.type
_entity.pdbx_description
1 polymer ?
#
loop_
_entity_poly.entity_id
_entity_poly.type
_entity_poly.pdbx_seq_one_letter_code
_entity_poly.pdbx_strand_id
1 'polypeptide(L)'
;MRHFLFYFILVICFSISVHSINAQDTPTGNQNYQLSSSNGNLPIVKDSNYIVEEFVSGLQWPSTMSFIDKEKILVLEKNSGKVRLIENGILHDDPVLEVSVNGISEQGLLGILFSEPFVYLYFTESDEENNILGNRIYKYTWDGSNLINPELVKELPFGPRGSHNGGILVENSNGTIFTVIGDLHHRGKLQNYPTGEPDDTGVIIPINVDEPYYAIGIRNSFGLAVDPITDQLWDTENMDRRYDEINLVSKGFNSGWDPITGPAKPGEVEKLPKFENYTYSDPEFSWESTIAPTAISFVNSDIFFKYKNSVFVGDFLNGFLYEFNLNKNRSGFEFNSNDLKDKVVNQGDSISEIVFGIGFGGISDIKFGPDGLMYIVSIVDGKIYRILPTTSEPSVNSSCNEISQPRLDLSYCDLSNRNFSNQDLSFSNLSYTDLTNANFSGSRLTGVNFTEANLNNTDLANTNLINSIFLNVNFNNIDISSSDLRYSVLTNSNFEKVTLVDSTLRSVNLEGTSFNESNLSNSIIYFSNVKNSKFTDSILNNSDLRRTNFSHSTFSGINLANANLEHTQMDSMFITNSDFSNTILTYVNFTNSNITDSIFSGSYPYSANFSNTKISNEIRDTCLGTDLIDRIINKILREFRELDFILLKQIESIFLYAC
;
A
#
# COMPACT_ATOMS: atom_id res chain seq x y z
N MET A 1 57.56 -8.25 1.89
CA MET A 1 56.67 -7.48 2.79
C MET A 1 55.24 -7.45 2.25
N ARG A 2 54.68 -8.65 2.15
CA ARG A 2 53.30 -9.04 1.80
C ARG A 2 53.33 -10.47 2.36
N HIS A 3 52.74 -10.68 3.54
CA HIS A 3 52.73 -11.90 4.38
C HIS A 3 52.95 -11.68 5.89
N PHE A 4 53.02 -10.43 6.37
CA PHE A 4 53.07 -10.16 7.82
C PHE A 4 51.88 -9.35 8.38
N LEU A 5 50.90 -8.98 7.55
CA LEU A 5 49.70 -8.25 8.01
C LEU A 5 48.41 -9.10 8.01
N PHE A 6 48.49 -10.38 7.61
CA PHE A 6 47.32 -11.26 7.47
C PHE A 6 47.13 -12.25 8.64
N TYR A 7 48.01 -12.19 9.66
CA TYR A 7 48.01 -13.13 10.79
C TYR A 7 47.75 -12.47 12.16
N PHE A 8 47.47 -11.16 12.20
CA PHE A 8 47.17 -10.44 13.45
C PHE A 8 45.67 -10.16 13.67
N ILE A 9 44.80 -10.59 12.74
CA ILE A 9 43.33 -10.36 12.79
C ILE A 9 42.55 -11.65 13.15
N LEU A 10 43.22 -12.78 13.37
CA LEU A 10 42.55 -14.08 13.55
C LEU A 10 42.69 -14.72 14.96
N VAL A 11 43.17 -13.99 15.97
CA VAL A 11 43.43 -14.55 17.33
C VAL A 11 42.80 -13.76 18.49
N ILE A 12 41.87 -12.82 18.23
CA ILE A 12 41.05 -12.20 19.30
C ILE A 12 39.56 -12.46 19.04
N CYS A 13 39.23 -13.73 18.84
CA CYS A 13 37.87 -14.25 18.97
C CYS A 13 38.02 -15.71 19.42
N PHE A 14 38.06 -15.93 20.74
CA PHE A 14 37.60 -17.12 21.48
C PHE A 14 38.33 -17.19 22.83
N SER A 15 37.70 -16.66 23.88
CA SER A 15 37.46 -17.40 25.13
C SER A 15 36.82 -16.50 26.21
N ILE A 16 35.86 -17.09 26.93
CA ILE A 16 35.15 -16.61 28.15
C ILE A 16 34.01 -15.63 27.82
N SER A 17 32.73 -15.85 28.12
CA SER A 17 32.01 -16.85 28.92
C SER A 17 30.52 -16.80 28.57
N VAL A 18 29.87 -17.96 28.63
CA VAL A 18 28.41 -18.17 28.63
C VAL A 18 27.74 -17.23 29.65
N HIS A 19 26.80 -16.40 29.21
CA HIS A 19 25.57 -16.02 29.92
C HIS A 19 24.54 -15.55 28.87
N SER A 20 23.32 -16.01 29.05
CA SER A 20 22.09 -15.86 28.27
C SER A 20 21.94 -14.53 27.52
N ILE A 21 21.83 -14.58 26.18
CA ILE A 21 21.39 -13.45 25.35
C ILE A 21 20.26 -13.93 24.45
N ASN A 22 19.13 -13.25 24.59
CA ASN A 22 17.91 -13.41 23.82
C ASN A 22 18.18 -13.31 22.31
N ALA A 23 17.46 -14.12 21.54
CA ALA A 23 17.35 -13.97 20.10
C ALA A 23 16.66 -12.62 19.77
N GLN A 24 17.46 -11.62 19.44
CA GLN A 24 17.03 -10.45 18.66
C GLN A 24 18.19 -10.11 17.73
N ASP A 25 18.04 -10.49 16.47
CA ASP A 25 18.62 -9.84 15.29
C ASP A 25 18.07 -10.55 14.05
N THR A 26 16.75 -10.46 13.90
CA THR A 26 16.12 -10.46 12.57
C THR A 26 15.97 -8.99 12.18
N PRO A 27 16.08 -8.63 10.89
CA PRO A 27 15.79 -7.28 10.44
C PRO A 27 14.29 -7.01 10.57
N THR A 28 13.86 -6.68 11.78
CA THR A 28 12.57 -6.04 12.04
C THR A 28 12.71 -4.61 11.55
N GLY A 29 12.56 -4.43 10.24
CA GLY A 29 12.04 -3.18 9.72
C GLY A 29 10.62 -3.06 10.25
N ASN A 30 10.46 -2.53 11.46
CA ASN A 30 9.25 -1.85 11.87
C ASN A 30 9.08 -0.67 10.90
N GLN A 31 8.52 -0.96 9.72
CA GLN A 31 7.70 0.03 9.06
C GLN A 31 6.53 0.23 10.00
N ASN A 32 6.60 1.29 10.81
CA ASN A 32 5.43 1.84 11.47
C ASN A 32 4.50 2.35 10.35
N TYR A 33 3.81 1.43 9.67
CA TYR A 33 2.52 1.76 9.11
C TYR A 33 1.67 2.06 10.34
N GLN A 34 1.51 3.35 10.65
CA GLN A 34 0.36 3.74 11.45
C GLN A 34 -0.87 3.38 10.63
N LEU A 35 -1.34 2.15 10.80
CA LEU A 35 -2.64 1.71 10.34
C LEU A 35 -3.62 2.66 11.02
N SER A 36 -4.33 3.44 10.22
CA SER A 36 -5.35 4.34 10.73
C SER A 36 -6.48 3.49 11.30
N SER A 37 -6.42 3.17 12.60
CA SER A 37 -7.61 2.77 13.33
C SER A 37 -8.64 3.88 13.14
N SER A 38 -9.86 3.52 12.73
CA SER A 38 -10.94 4.49 12.59
C SER A 38 -11.09 5.27 13.90
N ASN A 39 -10.91 6.59 13.87
CA ASN A 39 -11.05 7.51 15.01
C ASN A 39 -12.52 7.62 15.45
N GLY A 40 -13.17 6.50 15.82
CA GLY A 40 -14.58 6.42 16.22
C GLY A 40 -15.60 6.69 15.11
N ASN A 41 -15.17 7.14 13.92
CA ASN A 41 -16.05 7.43 12.80
C ASN A 41 -16.22 6.19 11.89
N LEU A 42 -17.46 5.92 11.48
CA LEU A 42 -17.75 4.85 10.52
C LEU A 42 -17.01 5.10 9.18
N PRO A 43 -16.66 4.03 8.45
CA PRO A 43 -16.23 4.13 7.07
C PRO A 43 -17.27 4.86 6.22
N ILE A 44 -16.86 5.37 5.07
CA ILE A 44 -17.74 6.14 4.20
C ILE A 44 -17.53 5.78 2.74
N VAL A 45 -18.65 5.71 2.01
CA VAL A 45 -18.69 5.48 0.56
C VAL A 45 -19.04 6.78 -0.18
N LYS A 46 -18.53 6.91 -1.39
CA LYS A 46 -18.66 8.07 -2.29
C LYS A 46 -20.08 8.23 -2.82
N ASP A 47 -20.75 7.13 -3.16
CA ASP A 47 -22.13 7.18 -3.67
C ASP A 47 -23.13 7.37 -2.52
N SER A 48 -23.82 8.51 -2.51
CA SER A 48 -24.78 8.90 -1.48
C SER A 48 -26.03 8.03 -1.43
N ASN A 49 -26.26 7.17 -2.41
CA ASN A 49 -27.34 6.18 -2.38
C ASN A 49 -27.04 5.01 -1.43
N TYR A 50 -25.84 4.94 -0.86
CA TYR A 50 -25.45 3.89 0.07
C TYR A 50 -24.88 4.48 1.35
N ILE A 51 -25.08 3.76 2.44
CA ILE A 51 -24.52 4.05 3.75
C ILE A 51 -23.75 2.83 4.25
N VAL A 52 -22.86 3.07 5.20
CA VAL A 52 -22.10 2.02 5.89
C VAL A 52 -22.61 1.92 7.31
N GLU A 53 -22.82 0.70 7.80
CA GLU A 53 -23.02 0.42 9.21
C GLU A 53 -21.98 -0.59 9.72
N GLU A 54 -21.71 -0.52 11.03
CA GLU A 54 -21.04 -1.61 11.73
C GLU A 54 -22.04 -2.75 11.88
N PHE A 55 -21.77 -3.88 11.22
CA PHE A 55 -22.67 -5.04 11.25
C PHE A 55 -22.36 -5.94 12.45
N VAL A 56 -21.08 -6.28 12.65
CA VAL A 56 -20.59 -7.06 13.78
C VAL A 56 -19.21 -6.54 14.20
N SER A 57 -18.94 -6.57 15.51
CA SER A 57 -17.63 -6.27 16.10
C SER A 57 -17.24 -7.31 17.16
N GLY A 58 -15.99 -7.23 17.65
CA GLY A 58 -15.46 -8.16 18.66
C GLY A 58 -14.83 -9.43 18.10
N LEU A 59 -14.58 -9.47 16.80
CA LEU A 59 -13.85 -10.56 16.13
C LEU A 59 -12.34 -10.42 16.35
N GLN A 60 -11.62 -11.53 16.50
CA GLN A 60 -10.17 -11.52 16.64
C GLN A 60 -9.48 -11.83 15.31
N TRP A 61 -8.87 -10.82 14.68
CA TRP A 61 -8.18 -10.96 13.39
C TRP A 61 -9.03 -11.71 12.34
N PRO A 62 -10.24 -11.23 12.01
CA PRO A 62 -11.10 -11.91 11.07
C PRO A 62 -10.48 -11.92 9.66
N SER A 63 -10.19 -13.09 9.11
CA SER A 63 -9.52 -13.20 7.80
C SER A 63 -10.51 -13.15 6.64
N THR A 64 -11.59 -13.93 6.71
CA THR A 64 -12.59 -14.07 5.64
C THR A 64 -13.90 -14.63 6.21
N MET A 65 -14.96 -14.67 5.39
CA MET A 65 -16.27 -15.19 5.77
C MET A 65 -16.97 -15.92 4.61
N SER A 66 -17.97 -16.74 4.95
CA SER A 66 -18.86 -17.39 3.99
C SER A 66 -20.30 -17.38 4.48
N PHE A 67 -21.24 -17.10 3.57
CA PHE A 67 -22.67 -17.18 3.85
C PHE A 67 -23.14 -18.63 3.76
N ILE A 68 -23.87 -19.08 4.78
CA ILE A 68 -24.63 -20.34 4.73
C ILE A 68 -26.01 -20.05 4.13
N ASP A 69 -26.66 -19.00 4.61
CA ASP A 69 -27.95 -18.51 4.14
C ASP A 69 -28.08 -16.99 4.42
N LYS A 70 -29.29 -16.44 4.35
CA LYS A 70 -29.54 -15.00 4.61
C LYS A 70 -29.35 -14.57 6.06
N GLU A 71 -29.34 -15.52 6.98
CA GLU A 71 -29.30 -15.27 8.41
C GLU A 71 -27.95 -15.69 9.01
N LYS A 72 -27.30 -16.71 8.44
CA LYS A 72 -26.09 -17.34 8.98
C LYS A 72 -24.84 -17.05 8.14
N ILE A 73 -23.80 -16.58 8.83
CA ILE A 73 -22.46 -16.33 8.28
C ILE A 73 -21.43 -17.05 9.15
N LEU A 74 -20.53 -17.79 8.53
CA LEU A 74 -19.33 -18.30 9.17
C LEU A 74 -18.16 -17.35 8.95
N VAL A 75 -17.44 -17.02 10.01
CA VAL A 75 -16.30 -16.08 9.96
C VAL A 75 -15.07 -16.74 10.59
N LEU A 76 -13.92 -16.58 9.95
CA LEU A 76 -12.67 -17.15 10.43
C LEU A 76 -11.92 -16.15 11.31
N GLU A 77 -11.45 -16.58 12.48
CA GLU A 77 -10.46 -15.85 13.27
C GLU A 77 -9.06 -16.44 13.03
N LYS A 78 -8.22 -15.68 12.34
CA LYS A 78 -6.95 -16.16 11.76
C LYS A 78 -6.04 -16.83 12.79
N ASN A 79 -5.78 -16.14 13.90
CA ASN A 79 -4.73 -16.54 14.85
C ASN A 79 -5.24 -17.50 15.93
N SER A 80 -6.55 -17.49 16.23
CA SER A 80 -7.16 -18.37 17.24
C SER A 80 -7.60 -19.72 16.66
N GLY A 81 -7.67 -19.85 15.34
CA GLY A 81 -8.13 -21.08 14.69
C GLY A 81 -9.63 -21.32 14.86
N LYS A 82 -10.40 -20.29 15.20
CA LYS A 82 -11.84 -20.39 15.46
C LYS A 82 -12.66 -20.08 14.23
N VAL A 83 -13.65 -20.92 13.96
CA VAL A 83 -14.76 -20.60 13.07
C VAL A 83 -15.91 -20.08 13.93
N ARG A 84 -16.24 -18.80 13.77
CA ARG A 84 -17.32 -18.11 14.49
C ARG A 84 -18.59 -18.13 13.67
N LEU A 85 -19.74 -18.17 14.35
CA LEU A 85 -21.06 -18.05 13.74
C LEU A 85 -21.64 -16.67 14.05
N ILE A 86 -22.10 -16.00 13.00
CA ILE A 86 -23.02 -14.86 13.11
C ILE A 86 -24.38 -15.36 12.64
N GLU A 87 -25.39 -15.20 13.48
CA GLU A 87 -26.78 -15.51 13.14
C GLU A 87 -27.65 -14.28 13.38
N ASN A 88 -28.38 -13.86 12.35
CA ASN A 88 -29.26 -12.67 12.41
C ASN A 88 -28.53 -11.39 12.87
N GLY A 89 -27.26 -11.25 12.47
CA GLY A 89 -26.41 -10.11 12.86
C GLY A 89 -25.85 -10.20 14.29
N ILE A 90 -26.02 -11.33 14.98
CA ILE A 90 -25.51 -11.54 16.34
C ILE A 90 -24.34 -12.52 16.27
N LEU A 91 -23.17 -12.10 16.78
CA LEU A 91 -22.01 -12.97 16.94
C LEU A 91 -22.24 -13.92 18.13
N HIS A 92 -22.15 -15.22 17.89
CA HIS A 92 -22.26 -16.23 18.95
C HIS A 92 -20.99 -16.27 19.80
N ASP A 93 -21.15 -16.49 21.11
CA ASP A 93 -20.03 -16.58 22.06
C ASP A 93 -19.11 -17.77 21.75
N ASP A 94 -19.71 -18.95 21.57
CA ASP A 94 -18.97 -20.19 21.28
C ASP A 94 -18.67 -20.34 19.77
N PRO A 95 -17.47 -20.80 19.39
CA PRO A 95 -17.16 -21.14 18.01
C PRO A 95 -17.87 -22.43 17.57
N VAL A 96 -18.13 -22.57 16.28
CA VAL A 96 -18.69 -23.80 15.68
C VAL A 96 -17.62 -24.85 15.36
N LEU A 97 -16.35 -24.43 15.41
CA LEU A 97 -15.15 -25.26 15.26
C LEU A 97 -13.94 -24.49 15.80
N GLU A 98 -13.01 -25.21 16.42
CA GLU A 98 -11.67 -24.72 16.77
C GLU A 98 -10.63 -25.73 16.27
N VAL A 99 -9.63 -25.23 15.54
CA VAL A 99 -8.52 -26.02 14.99
C VAL A 99 -7.18 -25.43 15.42
N SER A 100 -6.17 -26.29 15.57
CA SER A 100 -4.81 -25.84 15.87
C SER A 100 -4.16 -25.22 14.63
N VAL A 101 -3.75 -23.97 14.75
CA VAL A 101 -3.11 -23.22 13.66
C VAL A 101 -1.83 -22.55 14.12
N ASN A 102 -0.88 -22.38 13.18
CA ASN A 102 0.21 -21.45 13.40
C ASN A 102 -0.24 -20.04 12.98
N GLY A 103 -0.34 -19.10 13.92
CA GLY A 103 -0.83 -17.74 13.66
C GLY A 103 0.23 -16.71 13.26
N ILE A 104 1.48 -17.11 12.97
CA ILE A 104 2.59 -16.18 12.73
C ILE A 104 2.47 -15.54 11.33
N SER A 105 2.68 -14.22 11.26
CA SER A 105 2.67 -13.46 10.00
C SER A 105 1.37 -13.68 9.21
N GLU A 106 1.42 -14.33 8.05
CA GLU A 106 0.26 -14.60 7.20
C GLU A 106 -0.30 -16.02 7.39
N GLN A 107 0.26 -16.83 8.29
CA GLN A 107 -0.24 -18.16 8.59
C GLN A 107 -1.47 -18.09 9.51
N GLY A 108 -2.30 -19.12 9.48
CA GLY A 108 -3.44 -19.24 10.38
C GLY A 108 -4.62 -19.91 9.73
N LEU A 109 -5.82 -19.52 10.13
CA LEU A 109 -7.08 -19.89 9.49
C LEU A 109 -7.42 -18.87 8.39
N LEU A 110 -7.29 -19.27 7.11
CA LEU A 110 -7.12 -18.32 6.00
C LEU A 110 -8.25 -18.33 4.98
N GLY A 111 -8.85 -19.49 4.70
CA GLY A 111 -9.86 -19.64 3.64
C GLY A 111 -11.10 -20.38 4.11
N ILE A 112 -12.26 -19.92 3.65
CA ILE A 112 -13.55 -20.60 3.85
C ILE A 112 -14.40 -20.53 2.59
N LEU A 113 -15.03 -21.65 2.25
CA LEU A 113 -16.01 -21.74 1.16
C LEU A 113 -17.14 -22.68 1.58
N PHE A 114 -18.39 -22.20 1.51
CA PHE A 114 -19.58 -23.02 1.64
C PHE A 114 -20.07 -23.47 0.26
N SER A 115 -20.18 -24.79 0.06
CA SER A 115 -20.79 -25.44 -1.11
C SER A 115 -21.70 -26.55 -0.58
N GLU A 116 -23.00 -26.25 -0.49
CA GLU A 116 -23.96 -27.03 0.31
C GLU A 116 -23.89 -28.55 0.05
N PRO A 117 -23.82 -29.40 1.09
CA PRO A 117 -23.83 -29.11 2.54
C PRO A 117 -22.42 -28.96 3.15
N PHE A 118 -21.39 -28.78 2.33
CA PHE A 118 -19.99 -28.84 2.75
C PHE A 118 -19.40 -27.45 3.00
N VAL A 119 -18.48 -27.40 3.97
CA VAL A 119 -17.61 -26.24 4.22
C VAL A 119 -16.16 -26.66 4.01
N TYR A 120 -15.46 -25.94 3.17
CA TYR A 120 -14.03 -26.12 2.94
C TYR A 120 -13.26 -25.08 3.73
N LEU A 121 -12.24 -25.51 4.48
CA LEU A 121 -11.36 -24.64 5.25
C LEU A 121 -9.91 -24.82 4.79
N TYR A 122 -9.26 -23.70 4.46
CA TYR A 122 -7.81 -23.63 4.24
C TYR A 122 -7.16 -23.06 5.50
N PHE A 123 -6.16 -23.75 6.05
CA PHE A 123 -5.35 -23.21 7.14
C PHE A 123 -3.93 -23.79 7.22
N THR A 124 -3.03 -23.03 7.83
CA THR A 124 -1.70 -23.52 8.23
C THR A 124 -1.84 -24.30 9.53
N GLU A 125 -2.00 -25.61 9.42
CA GLU A 125 -2.21 -26.50 10.56
C GLU A 125 -0.94 -26.64 11.41
N SER A 126 -1.12 -26.71 12.73
CA SER A 126 -0.05 -27.02 13.67
C SER A 126 -0.41 -28.14 14.64
N ASP A 127 0.60 -28.80 15.18
CA ASP A 127 0.43 -29.68 16.34
C ASP A 127 0.32 -28.89 17.66
N GLU A 128 0.19 -29.60 18.78
CA GLU A 128 0.11 -29.02 20.14
C GLU A 128 1.39 -28.29 20.57
N GLU A 129 2.51 -28.55 19.91
CA GLU A 129 3.81 -27.90 20.15
C GLU A 129 4.02 -26.68 19.22
N ASN A 130 3.00 -26.31 18.42
CA ASN A 130 3.05 -25.28 17.37
C ASN A 130 3.99 -25.60 16.19
N ASN A 131 4.38 -26.86 16.00
CA ASN A 131 5.09 -27.27 14.79
C ASN A 131 4.12 -27.26 13.62
N ILE A 132 4.53 -26.66 12.50
CA ILE A 132 3.70 -26.59 11.29
C ILE A 132 3.63 -27.97 10.65
N LEU A 133 2.41 -28.44 10.40
CA LEU A 133 2.13 -29.70 9.71
C LEU A 133 1.96 -29.49 8.20
N GLY A 134 1.50 -28.32 7.79
CA GLY A 134 1.37 -27.92 6.39
C GLY A 134 0.27 -26.89 6.18
N ASN A 135 0.20 -26.35 4.97
CA ASN A 135 -1.00 -25.65 4.51
C ASN A 135 -1.99 -26.71 4.03
N ARG A 136 -3.15 -26.82 4.67
CA ARG A 136 -4.10 -27.92 4.44
C ARG A 136 -5.50 -27.42 4.20
N ILE A 137 -6.18 -28.15 3.33
CA ILE A 137 -7.58 -27.91 2.99
C ILE A 137 -8.40 -29.09 3.45
N TYR A 138 -9.33 -28.82 4.36
CA TYR A 138 -10.26 -29.81 4.89
C TYR A 138 -11.67 -29.52 4.41
N LYS A 139 -12.42 -30.57 4.11
CA LYS A 139 -13.87 -30.55 3.88
C LYS A 139 -14.59 -31.02 5.14
N TYR A 140 -15.56 -30.24 5.58
CA TYR A 140 -16.44 -30.53 6.72
C TYR A 140 -17.88 -30.62 6.23
N THR A 141 -18.71 -31.35 6.97
CA THR A 141 -20.18 -31.30 6.81
C THR A 141 -20.74 -30.26 7.78
N TRP A 142 -21.59 -29.36 7.27
CA TRP A 142 -22.39 -28.48 8.12
C TRP A 142 -23.65 -29.21 8.57
N ASP A 143 -23.82 -29.40 9.89
CA ASP A 143 -24.99 -30.09 10.45
C ASP A 143 -26.13 -29.14 10.89
N GLY A 144 -25.97 -27.84 10.64
CA GLY A 144 -26.86 -26.79 11.10
C GLY A 144 -26.40 -26.07 12.38
N SER A 145 -25.36 -26.58 13.06
CA SER A 145 -24.82 -25.98 14.28
C SER A 145 -23.29 -26.04 14.37
N ASN A 146 -22.66 -27.12 13.91
CA ASN A 146 -21.23 -27.36 13.99
C ASN A 146 -20.65 -27.84 12.65
N LEU A 147 -19.33 -27.71 12.52
CA LEU A 147 -18.58 -28.35 11.45
C LEU A 147 -18.07 -29.71 11.92
N ILE A 148 -18.53 -30.77 11.26
CA ILE A 148 -18.25 -32.16 11.65
C ILE A 148 -17.63 -32.95 10.49
N ASN A 149 -17.09 -34.13 10.80
CA ASN A 149 -16.54 -35.08 9.82
C ASN A 149 -15.44 -34.48 8.92
N PRO A 150 -14.31 -34.03 9.49
CA PRO A 150 -13.19 -33.50 8.70
C PRO A 150 -12.63 -34.54 7.73
N GLU A 151 -12.47 -34.14 6.47
CA GLU A 151 -11.79 -34.91 5.43
C GLU A 151 -10.68 -34.05 4.81
N LEU A 152 -9.43 -34.51 4.88
CA LEU A 152 -8.31 -33.82 4.22
C LEU A 152 -8.45 -33.95 2.70
N VAL A 153 -8.60 -32.81 2.02
CA VAL A 153 -8.78 -32.72 0.56
C VAL A 153 -7.44 -32.49 -0.13
N LYS A 154 -6.63 -31.58 0.42
CA LYS A 154 -5.36 -31.18 -0.18
C LYS A 154 -4.34 -30.81 0.89
N GLU A 155 -3.09 -31.19 0.66
CA GLU A 155 -1.93 -30.69 1.39
C GLU A 155 -1.08 -29.86 0.42
N LEU A 156 -0.63 -28.71 0.86
CA LEU A 156 0.17 -27.75 0.12
C LEU A 156 1.45 -27.41 0.90
N PRO A 157 2.50 -26.96 0.20
CA PRO A 157 3.77 -26.57 0.83
C PRO A 157 3.61 -25.49 1.89
N PHE A 158 4.58 -25.40 2.80
CA PHE A 158 4.71 -24.31 3.75
C PHE A 158 6.17 -23.83 3.82
N GLY A 159 6.36 -22.54 4.09
CA GLY A 159 7.67 -21.91 4.13
C GLY A 159 8.09 -21.50 5.55
N PRO A 160 9.40 -21.45 5.86
CA PRO A 160 9.90 -21.11 7.19
C PRO A 160 9.65 -19.64 7.59
N ARG A 161 9.24 -18.78 6.64
CA ARG A 161 9.00 -17.34 6.87
C ARG A 161 7.55 -17.01 7.25
N GLY A 162 6.62 -17.93 7.06
CA GLY A 162 5.20 -17.74 7.37
C GLY A 162 4.47 -16.68 6.54
N SER A 163 5.01 -16.31 5.39
CA SER A 163 4.43 -15.34 4.45
C SER A 163 4.24 -15.97 3.08
N HIS A 164 3.33 -15.39 2.30
CA HIS A 164 2.88 -15.78 0.97
C HIS A 164 2.06 -17.08 0.97
N ASN A 165 1.24 -17.29 2.00
CA ASN A 165 0.45 -18.52 2.13
C ASN A 165 -0.81 -18.51 1.23
N GLY A 166 -1.28 -17.34 0.82
CA GLY A 166 -2.55 -17.20 0.13
C GLY A 166 -3.72 -17.72 0.97
N GLY A 167 -4.47 -18.67 0.42
CA GLY A 167 -5.48 -19.43 1.18
C GLY A 167 -6.93 -19.16 0.82
N ILE A 168 -7.22 -18.21 -0.06
CA ILE A 168 -8.60 -17.96 -0.52
C ILE A 168 -9.12 -19.14 -1.37
N LEU A 169 -10.39 -19.47 -1.20
CA LEU A 169 -11.10 -20.55 -1.90
C LEU A 169 -12.27 -19.97 -2.72
N VAL A 170 -12.42 -20.41 -3.97
CA VAL A 170 -13.56 -20.06 -4.82
C VAL A 170 -14.07 -21.25 -5.61
N GLU A 171 -15.35 -21.24 -5.94
CA GLU A 171 -16.00 -22.26 -6.76
C GLU A 171 -16.50 -21.63 -8.07
N ASN A 172 -16.27 -22.30 -9.19
CA ASN A 172 -16.83 -21.89 -10.48
C ASN A 172 -18.21 -22.52 -10.74
N SER A 173 -18.85 -22.12 -11.82
CA SER A 173 -20.20 -22.64 -12.18
C SER A 173 -20.26 -24.15 -12.44
N ASN A 174 -19.11 -24.80 -12.68
CA ASN A 174 -19.00 -26.24 -12.88
C ASN A 174 -18.73 -27.02 -11.57
N GLY A 175 -18.65 -26.33 -10.43
CA GLY A 175 -18.34 -26.93 -9.12
C GLY A 175 -16.86 -27.26 -8.93
N THR A 176 -15.95 -26.75 -9.77
CA THR A 176 -14.50 -26.84 -9.52
C THR A 176 -14.13 -25.80 -8.48
N ILE A 177 -13.44 -26.25 -7.43
CA ILE A 177 -12.95 -25.38 -6.36
C ILE A 177 -11.47 -25.10 -6.61
N PHE A 178 -11.12 -23.82 -6.62
CA PHE A 178 -9.77 -23.32 -6.78
C PHE A 178 -9.26 -22.70 -5.48
N THR A 179 -7.95 -22.84 -5.27
CA THR A 179 -7.21 -22.12 -4.24
C THR A 179 -5.97 -21.49 -4.86
N VAL A 180 -5.43 -20.49 -4.17
CA VAL A 180 -4.11 -19.91 -4.48
C VAL A 180 -3.14 -20.13 -3.33
N ILE A 181 -1.89 -20.39 -3.67
CA ILE A 181 -0.75 -20.37 -2.75
C ILE A 181 0.37 -19.54 -3.38
N GLY A 182 0.97 -18.66 -2.60
CA GLY A 182 2.08 -17.83 -3.05
C GLY A 182 3.39 -18.61 -3.18
N ASP A 183 4.46 -17.89 -3.50
CA ASP A 183 5.77 -18.49 -3.77
C ASP A 183 6.49 -19.00 -2.51
N LEU A 184 6.05 -18.60 -1.31
CA LEU A 184 6.70 -18.90 -0.03
C LEU A 184 8.19 -18.53 0.02
N HIS A 185 8.63 -17.57 -0.79
CA HIS A 185 10.03 -17.20 -1.06
C HIS A 185 10.86 -18.27 -1.77
N HIS A 186 10.22 -19.23 -2.43
CA HIS A 186 10.88 -20.24 -3.25
C HIS A 186 11.29 -19.65 -4.61
N ARG A 187 12.30 -20.29 -5.21
CA ARG A 187 12.88 -19.89 -6.49
C ARG A 187 13.03 -21.11 -7.38
N GLY A 188 11.92 -21.54 -7.97
CA GLY A 188 11.84 -22.70 -8.86
C GLY A 188 11.24 -22.36 -10.23
N LYS A 189 10.94 -23.41 -11.02
CA LYS A 189 10.32 -23.26 -12.35
C LYS A 189 8.97 -22.53 -12.30
N LEU A 190 8.20 -22.73 -11.24
CA LEU A 190 6.90 -22.10 -11.04
C LEU A 190 7.01 -20.59 -10.74
N GLN A 191 8.18 -20.10 -10.30
CA GLN A 191 8.50 -18.67 -10.13
C GLN A 191 9.40 -18.15 -11.25
N ASN A 192 9.31 -18.75 -12.44
CA ASN A 192 10.05 -18.32 -13.62
C ASN A 192 11.59 -18.37 -13.50
N TYR A 193 12.13 -19.30 -12.69
CA TYR A 193 13.55 -19.64 -12.70
C TYR A 193 13.85 -20.78 -13.71
N PRO A 194 15.01 -20.78 -14.39
CA PRO A 194 15.32 -21.76 -15.43
C PRO A 194 15.59 -23.19 -14.90
N THR A 195 15.76 -23.34 -13.60
CA THR A 195 16.10 -24.61 -12.93
C THR A 195 15.27 -24.78 -11.66
N GLY A 196 15.12 -26.02 -11.22
CA GLY A 196 14.26 -26.40 -10.11
C GLY A 196 13.18 -27.39 -10.57
N GLU A 197 12.56 -28.07 -9.61
CA GLU A 197 11.39 -28.89 -9.86
C GLU A 197 10.12 -28.10 -9.48
N PRO A 198 8.98 -28.35 -10.14
CA PRO A 198 7.69 -27.85 -9.66
C PRO A 198 7.46 -28.35 -8.24
N ASP A 199 7.10 -27.43 -7.34
CA ASP A 199 7.02 -27.68 -5.90
C ASP A 199 5.70 -27.18 -5.29
N ASP A 200 4.67 -27.00 -6.11
CA ASP A 200 3.33 -26.52 -5.72
C ASP A 200 3.32 -25.14 -5.03
N THR A 201 4.36 -24.31 -5.23
CA THR A 201 4.40 -22.92 -4.78
C THR A 201 4.14 -21.96 -5.92
N GLY A 202 3.53 -20.81 -5.63
CA GLY A 202 3.23 -19.75 -6.60
C GLY A 202 2.26 -20.18 -7.69
N VAL A 203 1.17 -20.84 -7.30
CA VAL A 203 0.21 -21.45 -8.22
C VAL A 203 -1.24 -21.20 -7.80
N ILE A 204 -2.12 -21.21 -8.79
CA ILE A 204 -3.56 -21.42 -8.60
C ILE A 204 -3.85 -22.87 -9.01
N ILE A 205 -4.52 -23.62 -8.14
CA ILE A 205 -4.72 -25.06 -8.31
C ILE A 205 -6.18 -25.47 -8.02
N PRO A 206 -6.79 -26.35 -8.84
CA PRO A 206 -8.04 -26.99 -8.48
C PRO A 206 -7.83 -28.05 -7.37
N ILE A 207 -8.75 -28.12 -6.42
CA ILE A 207 -8.60 -28.99 -5.24
C ILE A 207 -9.47 -30.25 -5.27
N ASN A 208 -10.55 -30.24 -6.06
CA ASN A 208 -11.54 -31.32 -6.10
C ASN A 208 -11.61 -32.07 -7.45
N VAL A 209 -10.67 -31.77 -8.35
CA VAL A 209 -10.48 -32.48 -9.62
C VAL A 209 -8.98 -32.74 -9.84
N ASP A 210 -8.65 -33.81 -10.56
CA ASP A 210 -7.27 -34.17 -10.89
C ASP A 210 -6.87 -33.52 -12.22
N GLU A 211 -6.52 -32.23 -12.15
CA GLU A 211 -6.09 -31.39 -13.28
C GLU A 211 -4.74 -30.73 -12.95
N PRO A 212 -3.94 -30.34 -13.97
CA PRO A 212 -2.71 -29.58 -13.75
C PRO A 212 -3.00 -28.22 -13.09
N TYR A 213 -1.94 -27.48 -12.75
CA TYR A 213 -2.10 -26.11 -12.24
C TYR A 213 -2.96 -25.28 -13.19
N TYR A 214 -3.84 -24.47 -12.61
CA TYR A 214 -4.61 -23.53 -13.40
C TYR A 214 -3.74 -22.36 -13.85
N ALA A 215 -2.86 -21.90 -12.95
CA ALA A 215 -1.88 -20.86 -13.22
C ALA A 215 -0.60 -21.04 -12.40
N ILE A 216 0.48 -20.40 -12.85
CA ILE A 216 1.81 -20.36 -12.20
C ILE A 216 2.32 -18.92 -12.09
N GLY A 217 3.50 -18.74 -11.48
CA GLY A 217 4.16 -17.44 -11.42
C GLY A 217 3.46 -16.47 -10.48
N ILE A 218 2.75 -16.97 -9.46
CA ILE A 218 2.07 -16.14 -8.46
C ILE A 218 3.02 -15.93 -7.28
N ARG A 219 3.15 -14.69 -6.81
CA ARG A 219 3.96 -14.28 -5.66
C ARG A 219 3.19 -14.40 -4.36
N ASN A 220 2.17 -13.56 -4.18
CA ASN A 220 1.41 -13.47 -2.93
C ASN A 220 0.02 -12.91 -3.20
N SER A 221 -0.97 -13.80 -3.29
CA SER A 221 -2.34 -13.45 -3.66
C SER A 221 -3.29 -13.76 -2.50
N PHE A 222 -4.06 -12.76 -2.09
CA PHE A 222 -5.09 -12.88 -1.04
C PHE A 222 -6.51 -12.91 -1.63
N GLY A 223 -6.66 -12.47 -2.89
CA GLY A 223 -7.93 -12.32 -3.57
C GLY A 223 -8.03 -13.23 -4.77
N LEU A 224 -9.13 -13.96 -4.84
CA LEU A 224 -9.48 -14.79 -5.98
C LEU A 224 -11.00 -14.70 -6.13
N ALA A 225 -11.49 -14.52 -7.36
CA ALA A 225 -12.91 -14.50 -7.66
C ALA A 225 -13.19 -15.13 -9.02
N VAL A 226 -14.34 -15.77 -9.15
CA VAL A 226 -14.89 -16.19 -10.43
C VAL A 226 -15.84 -15.10 -10.91
N ASP A 227 -15.63 -14.62 -12.13
CA ASP A 227 -16.59 -13.75 -12.79
C ASP A 227 -17.90 -14.53 -13.04
N PRO A 228 -19.04 -14.14 -12.44
CA PRO A 228 -20.29 -14.89 -12.56
C PRO A 228 -20.88 -14.92 -13.98
N ILE A 229 -20.37 -14.09 -14.90
CA ILE A 229 -20.85 -14.03 -16.28
C ILE A 229 -19.96 -14.85 -17.23
N THR A 230 -18.64 -14.75 -17.07
CA THR A 230 -17.67 -15.38 -17.99
C THR A 230 -17.09 -16.69 -17.46
N ASP A 231 -17.28 -16.97 -16.16
CA ASP A 231 -16.66 -18.09 -15.43
C ASP A 231 -15.11 -18.03 -15.40
N GLN A 232 -14.52 -16.89 -15.74
CA GLN A 232 -13.07 -16.68 -15.70
C GLN A 232 -12.62 -16.31 -14.29
N LEU A 233 -11.42 -16.77 -13.93
CA LEU A 233 -10.80 -16.41 -12.65
C LEU A 233 -10.13 -15.04 -12.75
N TRP A 234 -10.20 -14.31 -11.65
CA TRP A 234 -9.48 -13.06 -11.43
C TRP A 234 -8.82 -13.11 -10.08
N ASP A 235 -7.60 -12.59 -9.99
CA ASP A 235 -6.88 -12.54 -8.72
C ASP A 235 -6.30 -11.15 -8.45
N THR A 236 -5.92 -10.93 -7.20
CA THR A 236 -5.18 -9.74 -6.79
C THR A 236 -3.86 -10.17 -6.18
N GLU A 237 -2.77 -9.56 -6.61
CA GLU A 237 -1.44 -10.01 -6.26
C GLU A 237 -0.62 -8.88 -5.64
N ASN A 238 0.00 -9.16 -4.50
CA ASN A 238 0.91 -8.25 -3.81
C ASN A 238 2.32 -8.48 -4.34
N MET A 239 2.99 -7.42 -4.76
CA MET A 239 4.37 -7.44 -5.21
C MET A 239 5.35 -7.04 -4.09
N ASP A 240 6.65 -7.09 -4.36
CA ASP A 240 7.66 -6.79 -3.33
C ASP A 240 7.66 -5.31 -2.94
N ARG A 241 7.94 -4.42 -3.91
CA ARG A 241 8.14 -2.98 -3.63
C ARG A 241 7.29 -2.05 -4.45
N ARG A 242 6.73 -2.53 -5.57
CA ARG A 242 5.97 -1.77 -6.57
C ARG A 242 5.12 -2.71 -7.40
N TYR A 243 4.11 -2.15 -8.05
CA TYR A 243 3.26 -2.81 -9.03
C TYR A 243 2.44 -3.94 -8.43
N ASP A 244 1.69 -3.69 -7.36
CA ASP A 244 0.62 -4.61 -6.98
C ASP A 244 -0.39 -4.74 -8.13
N GLU A 245 -1.06 -5.88 -8.26
CA GLU A 245 -1.76 -6.24 -9.52
C GLU A 245 -3.20 -6.73 -9.32
N ILE A 246 -3.99 -6.56 -10.38
CA ILE A 246 -5.20 -7.35 -10.66
C ILE A 246 -4.96 -8.11 -11.96
N ASN A 247 -5.14 -9.44 -11.96
CA ASN A 247 -4.95 -10.26 -13.16
C ASN A 247 -6.24 -10.97 -13.60
N LEU A 248 -6.41 -11.09 -14.92
CA LEU A 248 -7.34 -12.03 -15.53
C LEU A 248 -6.63 -13.38 -15.67
N VAL A 249 -7.00 -14.34 -14.84
CA VAL A 249 -6.37 -15.65 -14.77
C VAL A 249 -7.10 -16.62 -15.68
N SER A 250 -6.49 -16.94 -16.81
CA SER A 250 -6.95 -18.00 -17.72
C SER A 250 -6.21 -19.32 -17.47
N LYS A 251 -6.76 -20.46 -17.93
CA LYS A 251 -6.05 -21.75 -17.81
C LYS A 251 -4.72 -21.70 -18.56
N GLY A 252 -3.62 -21.98 -17.87
CA GLY A 252 -2.26 -21.82 -18.40
C GLY A 252 -1.69 -20.41 -18.23
N PHE A 253 -2.29 -19.57 -17.38
CA PHE A 253 -1.75 -18.25 -17.05
C PHE A 253 -0.41 -18.35 -16.30
N ASN A 254 0.48 -17.41 -16.57
CA ASN A 254 1.72 -17.20 -15.83
C ASN A 254 1.83 -15.70 -15.48
N SER A 255 1.83 -15.34 -14.19
CA SER A 255 1.95 -13.92 -13.77
C SER A 255 3.33 -13.33 -14.07
N GLY A 256 4.34 -14.16 -14.35
CA GLY A 256 5.69 -13.70 -14.65
C GLY A 256 6.58 -13.47 -13.43
N TRP A 257 6.05 -13.57 -12.20
CA TRP A 257 6.86 -13.53 -10.98
C TRP A 257 7.90 -14.66 -10.99
N ASP A 258 9.16 -14.43 -10.63
CA ASP A 258 9.79 -13.22 -10.05
C ASP A 258 10.34 -12.19 -11.06
N PRO A 259 10.84 -12.55 -12.26
CA PRO A 259 11.53 -11.60 -13.14
C PRO A 259 10.70 -10.40 -13.63
N ILE A 260 9.37 -10.52 -13.65
CA ILE A 260 8.46 -9.47 -14.10
C ILE A 260 7.53 -9.10 -12.95
N THR A 261 7.34 -7.79 -12.77
CA THR A 261 6.37 -7.18 -11.84
C THR A 261 5.75 -5.97 -12.54
N GLY A 262 4.43 -5.85 -12.54
CA GLY A 262 3.70 -4.90 -13.35
C GLY A 262 3.74 -5.25 -14.84
N PRO A 263 3.30 -4.32 -15.71
CA PRO A 263 3.36 -4.51 -17.15
C PRO A 263 4.79 -4.79 -17.63
N ALA A 264 4.95 -5.81 -18.47
CA ALA A 264 6.25 -6.24 -18.96
C ALA A 264 6.91 -5.18 -19.85
N LYS A 265 8.21 -4.99 -19.67
CA LYS A 265 8.99 -4.13 -20.57
C LYS A 265 9.39 -4.89 -21.84
N PRO A 266 9.67 -4.18 -22.94
CA PRO A 266 10.13 -4.80 -24.18
C PRO A 266 11.31 -5.75 -23.95
N GLY A 267 11.19 -7.01 -24.37
CA GLY A 267 12.25 -8.00 -24.26
C GLY A 267 12.29 -8.77 -22.92
N GLU A 268 11.41 -8.49 -21.95
CA GLU A 268 11.36 -9.23 -20.68
C GLU A 268 10.67 -10.58 -20.85
N VAL A 269 9.53 -10.62 -21.56
CA VAL A 269 8.74 -11.84 -21.77
C VAL A 269 9.54 -12.93 -22.49
N GLU A 270 10.35 -12.57 -23.48
CA GLU A 270 11.19 -13.52 -24.22
C GLU A 270 12.31 -14.14 -23.40
N LYS A 271 12.65 -13.55 -22.23
CA LYS A 271 13.65 -14.07 -21.30
C LYS A 271 13.05 -15.03 -20.27
N LEU A 272 11.72 -15.07 -20.13
CA LEU A 272 11.08 -16.00 -19.23
C LEU A 272 11.36 -17.44 -19.68
N PRO A 273 11.71 -18.35 -18.74
CA PRO A 273 11.83 -19.75 -19.07
C PRO A 273 10.47 -20.32 -19.48
N LYS A 274 10.46 -21.20 -20.49
CA LYS A 274 9.23 -21.89 -20.88
C LYS A 274 8.91 -22.99 -19.87
N PHE A 275 7.68 -23.05 -19.43
CA PHE A 275 7.12 -24.14 -18.65
C PHE A 275 5.86 -24.66 -19.31
N GLU A 276 5.94 -25.86 -19.89
CA GLU A 276 4.83 -26.53 -20.60
C GLU A 276 4.04 -25.60 -21.54
N ASN A 277 2.73 -25.47 -21.34
CA ASN A 277 1.83 -24.59 -22.09
C ASN A 277 1.46 -23.30 -21.32
N TYR A 278 2.17 -22.97 -20.24
CA TYR A 278 1.88 -21.77 -19.45
C TYR A 278 2.50 -20.54 -20.12
N THR A 279 1.70 -19.48 -20.26
CA THR A 279 2.08 -18.27 -21.00
C THR A 279 1.86 -17.03 -20.17
N TYR A 280 2.84 -16.14 -20.20
CA TYR A 280 2.76 -14.84 -19.57
C TYR A 280 1.60 -14.00 -20.13
N SER A 281 0.91 -13.27 -19.27
CA SER A 281 0.00 -12.20 -19.64
C SER A 281 0.21 -11.01 -18.69
N ASP A 282 0.15 -9.80 -19.23
CA ASP A 282 0.23 -8.58 -18.42
C ASP A 282 -0.95 -8.49 -17.44
N PRO A 283 -0.77 -7.80 -16.30
CA PRO A 283 -1.85 -7.47 -15.40
C PRO A 283 -2.90 -6.59 -16.08
N GLU A 284 -4.16 -6.76 -15.70
CA GLU A 284 -5.25 -5.91 -16.19
C GLU A 284 -5.28 -4.55 -15.50
N PHE A 285 -4.64 -4.44 -14.34
CA PHE A 285 -4.38 -3.19 -13.64
C PHE A 285 -3.21 -3.32 -12.66
N SER A 286 -2.44 -2.25 -12.47
CA SER A 286 -1.38 -2.22 -11.45
C SER A 286 -1.32 -0.92 -10.66
N TRP A 287 -0.81 -0.99 -9.44
CA TRP A 287 -0.43 0.18 -8.64
C TRP A 287 1.08 0.27 -8.51
N GLU A 288 1.71 1.32 -9.07
CA GLU A 288 3.16 1.52 -8.93
C GLU A 288 3.58 1.56 -7.45
N SER A 289 2.76 2.16 -6.58
CA SER A 289 2.95 2.14 -5.13
C SER A 289 2.21 0.96 -4.50
N THR A 290 2.87 0.21 -3.61
CA THR A 290 2.23 -0.90 -2.91
C THR A 290 1.07 -0.43 -2.05
N ILE A 291 -0.08 -1.06 -2.23
CA ILE A 291 -1.32 -0.89 -1.45
C ILE A 291 -1.72 -2.18 -0.72
N ALA A 292 -1.13 -3.32 -1.10
CA ALA A 292 -1.51 -4.66 -0.69
C ALA A 292 -3.00 -4.95 -0.98
N PRO A 293 -3.39 -5.12 -2.27
CA PRO A 293 -4.76 -5.49 -2.60
C PRO A 293 -5.08 -6.87 -2.02
N THR A 294 -6.30 -7.03 -1.51
CA THR A 294 -6.73 -8.27 -0.84
C THR A 294 -7.97 -8.84 -1.48
N ALA A 295 -9.14 -8.34 -1.14
CA ALA A 295 -10.39 -8.88 -1.62
C ALA A 295 -10.64 -8.48 -3.08
N ILE A 296 -11.20 -9.38 -3.87
CA ILE A 296 -11.80 -9.10 -5.18
C ILE A 296 -13.18 -9.73 -5.25
N SER A 297 -14.20 -8.97 -5.66
CA SER A 297 -15.59 -9.42 -5.60
C SER A 297 -16.43 -8.80 -6.71
N PHE A 298 -17.01 -9.65 -7.56
CA PHE A 298 -17.92 -9.20 -8.61
C PHE A 298 -19.29 -8.85 -8.05
N VAL A 299 -19.92 -7.81 -8.61
CA VAL A 299 -21.27 -7.42 -8.21
C VAL A 299 -22.27 -8.49 -8.61
N ASN A 300 -22.87 -9.13 -7.61
CA ASN A 300 -23.96 -10.08 -7.76
C ASN A 300 -25.17 -9.62 -6.93
N SER A 301 -25.68 -8.43 -7.25
CA SER A 301 -26.78 -7.83 -6.51
C SER A 301 -27.61 -6.86 -7.35
N ASP A 302 -28.94 -7.02 -7.27
CA ASP A 302 -29.90 -6.07 -7.85
C ASP A 302 -29.95 -4.74 -7.08
N ILE A 303 -29.52 -4.72 -5.81
CA ILE A 303 -29.43 -3.49 -5.01
C ILE A 303 -28.34 -2.58 -5.57
N PHE A 304 -27.22 -3.17 -6.00
CA PHE A 304 -26.08 -2.47 -6.59
C PHE A 304 -26.18 -2.39 -8.12
N PHE A 305 -27.39 -2.26 -8.69
CA PHE A 305 -27.63 -2.34 -10.15
C PHE A 305 -26.78 -1.37 -10.99
N LYS A 306 -26.45 -0.18 -10.44
CA LYS A 306 -25.57 0.81 -11.08
C LYS A 306 -24.17 0.24 -11.34
N TYR A 307 -23.73 -0.68 -10.49
CA TYR A 307 -22.41 -1.31 -10.48
C TYR A 307 -22.44 -2.76 -10.98
N LYS A 308 -23.54 -3.21 -11.61
CA LYS A 308 -23.69 -4.61 -12.06
C LYS A 308 -22.57 -5.10 -13.00
N ASN A 309 -21.89 -4.19 -13.68
CA ASN A 309 -20.77 -4.50 -14.58
C ASN A 309 -19.41 -4.16 -13.96
N SER A 310 -19.35 -4.09 -12.64
CA SER A 310 -18.14 -3.72 -11.91
C SER A 310 -17.58 -4.88 -11.10
N VAL A 311 -16.31 -4.74 -10.73
CA VAL A 311 -15.65 -5.54 -9.71
C VAL A 311 -15.16 -4.63 -8.60
N PHE A 312 -15.31 -5.07 -7.36
CA PHE A 312 -14.81 -4.37 -6.18
C PHE A 312 -13.51 -4.98 -5.71
N VAL A 313 -12.55 -4.13 -5.35
CA VAL A 313 -11.25 -4.55 -4.80
C VAL A 313 -10.99 -3.81 -3.49
N GLY A 314 -10.54 -4.53 -2.47
CA GLY A 314 -10.14 -3.96 -1.18
C GLY A 314 -8.63 -3.86 -1.05
N ASP A 315 -8.13 -2.94 -0.25
CA ASP A 315 -6.73 -2.93 0.17
C ASP A 315 -6.52 -3.01 1.69
N PHE A 316 -5.38 -3.56 2.06
CA PHE A 316 -5.00 -3.72 3.47
C PHE A 316 -4.35 -2.46 4.04
N LEU A 317 -3.52 -1.74 3.26
CA LEU A 317 -2.70 -0.65 3.82
C LEU A 317 -3.48 0.65 4.04
N ASN A 318 -4.51 0.93 3.24
CA ASN A 318 -5.22 2.21 3.27
C ASN A 318 -6.69 2.07 3.69
N GLY A 319 -7.24 0.86 3.64
CA GLY A 319 -8.65 0.58 3.87
C GLY A 319 -9.54 1.22 2.80
N PHE A 320 -9.05 1.23 1.57
CA PHE A 320 -9.81 1.71 0.42
C PHE A 320 -10.57 0.55 -0.22
N LEU A 321 -11.82 0.85 -0.55
CA LEU A 321 -12.66 0.03 -1.39
C LEU A 321 -12.70 0.68 -2.78
N TYR A 322 -12.15 -0.02 -3.75
CA TYR A 322 -12.10 0.39 -5.15
C TYR A 322 -13.25 -0.25 -5.94
N GLU A 323 -13.75 0.47 -6.93
CA GLU A 323 -14.70 -0.01 -7.92
C GLU A 323 -14.07 0.14 -9.31
N PHE A 324 -14.05 -0.96 -10.06
CA PHE A 324 -13.54 -1.00 -11.42
C PHE A 324 -14.67 -1.41 -12.37
N ASN A 325 -15.02 -0.52 -13.30
CA ASN A 325 -15.96 -0.84 -14.37
C ASN A 325 -15.27 -1.73 -15.40
N LEU A 326 -15.86 -2.90 -15.66
CA LEU A 326 -15.34 -3.86 -16.61
C LEU A 326 -15.66 -3.42 -18.04
N ASN A 327 -14.75 -3.72 -18.97
CA ASN A 327 -15.05 -3.56 -20.39
C ASN A 327 -16.19 -4.50 -20.83
N LYS A 328 -16.74 -4.26 -22.02
CA LYS A 328 -17.85 -5.06 -22.57
C LYS A 328 -17.61 -6.59 -22.56
N ASN A 329 -16.37 -7.03 -22.75
CA ASN A 329 -16.01 -8.44 -22.79
C ASN A 329 -15.59 -8.99 -21.42
N ARG A 330 -15.55 -8.13 -20.39
CA ARG A 330 -15.12 -8.44 -19.02
C ARG A 330 -13.73 -9.07 -19.00
N SER A 331 -12.82 -8.49 -19.79
CA SER A 331 -11.42 -8.93 -19.91
C SER A 331 -10.43 -7.81 -19.55
N GLY A 332 -10.85 -6.89 -18.70
CA GLY A 332 -10.12 -5.66 -18.37
C GLY A 332 -11.07 -4.53 -18.00
N PHE A 333 -10.54 -3.32 -17.85
CA PHE A 333 -11.26 -2.17 -17.31
C PHE A 333 -11.44 -1.04 -18.32
N GLU A 334 -12.47 -0.20 -18.10
CA GLU A 334 -12.71 1.04 -18.83
C GLU A 334 -12.52 2.25 -17.91
N PHE A 335 -11.61 3.16 -18.28
CA PHE A 335 -11.31 4.38 -17.54
C PHE A 335 -11.61 5.64 -18.34
N ASN A 336 -12.17 6.64 -17.68
CA ASN A 336 -12.42 7.97 -18.23
C ASN A 336 -11.23 8.90 -17.98
N SER A 337 -10.62 8.81 -16.79
CA SER A 337 -9.43 9.58 -16.41
C SER A 337 -8.29 9.26 -17.35
N ASN A 338 -7.50 10.28 -17.71
CA ASN A 338 -6.27 10.05 -18.47
C ASN A 338 -5.20 9.36 -17.61
N ASP A 339 -5.24 9.59 -16.30
CA ASP A 339 -4.27 9.07 -15.33
C ASP A 339 -4.33 7.54 -15.22
N LEU A 340 -5.43 6.89 -15.63
CA LEU A 340 -5.62 5.44 -15.47
C LEU A 340 -5.67 4.69 -16.82
N LYS A 341 -5.53 5.39 -17.94
CA LYS A 341 -5.70 4.79 -19.29
C LYS A 341 -4.62 3.80 -19.68
N ASP A 342 -3.42 3.95 -19.12
CA ASP A 342 -2.32 2.99 -19.27
C ASP A 342 -2.47 1.78 -18.34
N LYS A 343 -3.56 1.73 -17.55
CA LYS A 343 -3.89 0.69 -16.57
C LYS A 343 -2.91 0.63 -15.39
N VAL A 344 -2.15 1.69 -15.13
CA VAL A 344 -1.23 1.76 -14.01
C VAL A 344 -1.53 3.02 -13.21
N VAL A 345 -1.74 2.89 -11.89
CA VAL A 345 -1.66 4.06 -11.01
C VAL A 345 -0.19 4.38 -10.80
N ASN A 346 0.31 5.36 -11.55
CA ASN A 346 1.66 5.88 -11.41
C ASN A 346 1.75 6.84 -10.22
N GLN A 347 2.99 7.13 -9.82
CA GLN A 347 3.30 8.18 -8.86
C GLN A 347 2.75 9.54 -9.32
N GLY A 348 1.71 10.02 -8.63
CA GLY A 348 1.05 11.30 -8.89
C GLY A 348 -0.29 11.20 -9.61
N ASP A 349 -0.71 10.00 -10.03
CA ASP A 349 -2.01 9.82 -10.68
C ASP A 349 -3.16 10.00 -9.68
N SER A 350 -4.28 10.56 -10.15
CA SER A 350 -5.50 10.61 -9.34
C SER A 350 -6.19 9.24 -9.36
N ILE A 351 -6.45 8.71 -8.18
CA ILE A 351 -7.25 7.48 -7.99
C ILE A 351 -8.74 7.77 -7.75
N SER A 352 -9.15 9.05 -7.81
CA SER A 352 -10.51 9.48 -7.46
C SER A 352 -11.61 8.83 -8.30
N GLU A 353 -11.30 8.37 -9.52
CA GLU A 353 -12.22 7.63 -10.38
C GLU A 353 -12.58 6.27 -9.78
N ILE A 354 -11.59 5.52 -9.28
CA ILE A 354 -11.77 4.15 -8.80
C ILE A 354 -12.12 4.05 -7.31
N VAL A 355 -11.90 5.10 -6.50
CA VAL A 355 -12.23 5.06 -5.07
C VAL A 355 -13.75 5.10 -4.88
N PHE A 356 -14.31 3.99 -4.38
CA PHE A 356 -15.73 3.89 -4.01
C PHE A 356 -15.96 4.15 -2.52
N GLY A 357 -15.04 3.74 -1.65
CA GLY A 357 -15.15 3.98 -0.21
C GLY A 357 -13.82 3.88 0.51
N ILE A 358 -13.82 4.32 1.76
CA ILE A 358 -12.61 4.58 2.54
C ILE A 358 -12.87 4.37 4.04
N GLY A 359 -11.78 4.21 4.79
CA GLY A 359 -11.81 4.16 6.25
C GLY A 359 -12.29 2.81 6.79
N PHE A 360 -12.23 1.75 5.97
CA PHE A 360 -12.61 0.40 6.36
C PHE A 360 -11.57 -0.31 7.23
N GLY A 361 -10.43 0.33 7.56
CA GLY A 361 -9.27 -0.37 8.12
C GLY A 361 -8.71 -1.37 7.10
N GLY A 362 -7.79 -2.25 7.50
CA GLY A 362 -7.26 -3.25 6.58
C GLY A 362 -8.37 -4.20 6.10
N ILE A 363 -8.77 -4.06 4.82
CA ILE A 363 -9.79 -4.94 4.23
C ILE A 363 -9.14 -6.28 3.96
N SER A 364 -9.78 -7.38 4.36
CA SER A 364 -9.31 -8.73 4.05
C SER A 364 -10.25 -9.51 3.16
N ASP A 365 -11.56 -9.19 3.15
CA ASP A 365 -12.55 -9.88 2.32
C ASP A 365 -13.75 -8.97 2.00
N ILE A 366 -14.38 -9.20 0.85
CA ILE A 366 -15.59 -8.53 0.36
C ILE A 366 -16.54 -9.60 -0.17
N LYS A 367 -17.75 -9.68 0.38
CA LYS A 367 -18.80 -10.58 -0.10
C LYS A 367 -20.11 -9.85 -0.35
N PHE A 368 -20.78 -10.21 -1.42
CA PHE A 368 -22.20 -9.94 -1.58
C PHE A 368 -22.99 -11.05 -0.90
N GLY A 369 -23.83 -10.68 0.07
CA GLY A 369 -24.71 -11.62 0.75
C GLY A 369 -25.88 -12.07 -0.14
N PRO A 370 -26.56 -13.19 0.22
CA PRO A 370 -27.77 -13.62 -0.46
C PRO A 370 -28.97 -12.68 -0.26
N ASP A 371 -28.83 -11.68 0.60
CA ASP A 371 -29.72 -10.52 0.75
C ASP A 371 -29.43 -9.40 -0.28
N GLY A 372 -28.35 -9.52 -1.06
CA GLY A 372 -27.88 -8.54 -2.03
C GLY A 372 -27.05 -7.41 -1.43
N LEU A 373 -26.76 -7.41 -0.13
CA LEU A 373 -25.95 -6.38 0.52
C LEU A 373 -24.46 -6.70 0.40
N MET A 374 -23.60 -5.68 0.50
CA MET A 374 -22.15 -5.87 0.48
C MET A 374 -21.61 -5.86 1.91
N TYR A 375 -20.76 -6.83 2.22
CA TYR A 375 -20.16 -7.03 3.52
C TYR A 375 -18.63 -6.99 3.39
N ILE A 376 -17.97 -6.28 4.28
CA ILE A 376 -16.52 -6.02 4.24
C ILE A 376 -15.91 -6.46 5.56
N VAL A 377 -14.98 -7.41 5.48
CA VAL A 377 -14.21 -7.87 6.64
C VAL A 377 -13.03 -6.93 6.84
N SER A 378 -12.95 -6.33 8.03
CA SER A 378 -11.84 -5.49 8.46
C SER A 378 -11.01 -6.23 9.52
N ILE A 379 -9.85 -6.73 9.09
CA ILE A 379 -9.05 -7.64 9.91
C ILE A 379 -8.43 -6.95 11.13
N VAL A 380 -7.97 -5.69 10.96
CA VAL A 380 -7.32 -4.93 12.03
C VAL A 380 -8.34 -4.37 13.01
N ASP A 381 -9.51 -3.95 12.51
CA ASP A 381 -10.57 -3.42 13.36
C ASP A 381 -11.32 -4.51 14.14
N GLY A 382 -11.23 -5.78 13.70
CA GLY A 382 -11.99 -6.88 14.30
C GLY A 382 -13.49 -6.77 14.04
N LYS A 383 -13.85 -6.30 12.83
CA LYS A 383 -15.22 -5.92 12.47
C LYS A 383 -15.63 -6.45 11.10
N ILE A 384 -16.94 -6.55 10.92
CA ILE A 384 -17.57 -6.63 9.61
C ILE A 384 -18.43 -5.38 9.44
N TYR A 385 -18.17 -4.64 8.37
CA TYR A 385 -19.02 -3.53 7.93
C TYR A 385 -20.02 -4.02 6.89
N ARG A 386 -21.20 -3.41 6.86
CA ARG A 386 -22.23 -3.68 5.84
C ARG A 386 -22.60 -2.41 5.10
N ILE A 387 -22.65 -2.50 3.78
CA ILE A 387 -23.07 -1.42 2.88
C ILE A 387 -24.47 -1.75 2.37
N LEU A 388 -25.36 -0.79 2.58
CA LEU A 388 -26.79 -0.91 2.31
C LEU A 388 -27.34 0.37 1.67
N PRO A 389 -28.44 0.30 0.91
CA PRO A 389 -29.04 1.46 0.30
C PRO A 389 -29.55 2.41 1.39
N THR A 390 -29.42 3.71 1.15
CA THR A 390 -30.00 4.72 2.04
C THR A 390 -31.53 4.71 1.95
N THR A 391 -32.20 5.00 3.06
CA THR A 391 -33.66 5.17 3.11
C THR A 391 -34.11 6.61 2.82
N SER A 392 -33.18 7.56 2.76
CA SER A 392 -33.44 8.97 2.46
C SER A 392 -33.26 9.24 0.97
N GLU A 393 -34.13 10.02 0.34
CA GLU A 393 -33.84 10.49 -1.03
C GLU A 393 -32.49 11.23 -1.03
N PRO A 394 -31.60 10.97 -2.00
CA PRO A 394 -30.33 11.68 -2.09
C PRO A 394 -30.60 13.18 -2.13
N SER A 395 -29.90 13.96 -1.30
CA SER A 395 -30.09 15.41 -1.26
C SER A 395 -29.58 16.04 -2.56
N VAL A 396 -30.48 16.18 -3.55
CA VAL A 396 -30.13 16.70 -4.89
C VAL A 396 -29.86 18.22 -4.88
N ASN A 397 -30.13 18.91 -3.78
CA ASN A 397 -29.81 20.33 -3.62
C ASN A 397 -29.30 20.60 -2.20
N SER A 398 -27.98 20.63 -2.02
CA SER A 398 -27.39 21.24 -0.82
C SER A 398 -27.54 22.75 -0.90
N SER A 399 -28.31 23.33 0.01
CA SER A 399 -28.25 24.77 0.24
C SER A 399 -26.91 25.10 0.89
N CYS A 400 -26.25 26.19 0.48
CA CYS A 400 -25.06 26.72 1.17
C CYS A 400 -25.30 27.00 2.67
N ASN A 401 -26.55 26.97 3.14
CA ASN A 401 -26.93 27.19 4.54
C ASN A 401 -27.07 25.90 5.36
N GLU A 402 -27.30 24.75 4.73
CA GLU A 402 -27.53 23.48 5.42
C GLU A 402 -26.35 22.52 5.19
N ILE A 403 -25.35 22.63 6.06
CA ILE A 403 -24.13 21.83 6.03
C ILE A 403 -24.12 20.98 7.30
N SER A 404 -24.57 19.73 7.19
CA SER A 404 -24.73 18.83 8.34
C SER A 404 -24.30 17.39 8.07
N GLN A 405 -23.83 17.09 6.86
CA GLN A 405 -23.50 15.73 6.44
C GLN A 405 -22.44 15.74 5.32
N PRO A 406 -21.74 14.63 5.06
CA PRO A 406 -20.82 14.48 3.92
C PRO A 406 -21.54 14.35 2.57
N ARG A 407 -20.77 14.35 1.46
CA ARG A 407 -21.23 14.22 0.05
C ARG A 407 -22.16 15.35 -0.40
N LEU A 408 -21.86 16.59 -0.03
CA LEU A 408 -22.63 17.75 -0.44
C LEU A 408 -22.04 18.38 -1.71
N ASP A 409 -22.89 18.92 -2.59
CA ASP A 409 -22.44 19.86 -3.61
C ASP A 409 -22.54 21.28 -3.07
N LEU A 410 -21.41 21.80 -2.60
CA LEU A 410 -21.28 23.14 -2.06
C LEU A 410 -20.54 24.06 -3.03
N SER A 411 -20.38 23.66 -4.29
CA SER A 411 -19.65 24.46 -5.27
C SER A 411 -20.25 25.86 -5.41
N TYR A 412 -19.39 26.86 -5.60
CA TYR A 412 -19.76 28.28 -5.71
C TYR A 412 -20.41 28.92 -4.47
N CYS A 413 -20.50 28.21 -3.33
CA CYS A 413 -21.01 28.78 -2.09
C CYS A 413 -20.05 29.81 -1.47
N ASP A 414 -20.64 30.86 -0.87
CA ASP A 414 -19.94 31.69 0.12
C ASP A 414 -20.07 31.04 1.50
N LEU A 415 -18.96 30.45 1.94
CA LEU A 415 -18.79 29.78 3.22
C LEU A 415 -17.76 30.52 4.09
N SER A 416 -17.51 31.79 3.80
CA SER A 416 -16.55 32.61 4.53
C SER A 416 -16.93 32.71 6.02
N ASN A 417 -15.90 32.71 6.88
CA ASN A 417 -16.02 32.82 8.33
C ASN A 417 -16.81 31.68 9.02
N ARG A 418 -17.12 30.59 8.32
CA ARG A 418 -17.85 29.46 8.91
C ARG A 418 -16.93 28.56 9.71
N ASN A 419 -17.49 27.97 10.77
CA ASN A 419 -16.79 26.97 11.57
C ASN A 419 -17.27 25.56 11.21
N PHE A 420 -16.37 24.79 10.61
CA PHE A 420 -16.50 23.39 10.25
C PHE A 420 -15.60 22.49 11.09
N SER A 421 -14.96 22.97 12.16
CA SER A 421 -14.01 22.21 12.96
C SER A 421 -14.61 20.88 13.42
N ASN A 422 -13.85 19.79 13.26
CA ASN A 422 -14.25 18.41 13.59
C ASN A 422 -15.50 17.90 12.85
N GLN A 423 -15.92 18.54 11.76
CA GLN A 423 -17.02 18.04 10.93
C GLN A 423 -16.54 17.04 9.89
N ASP A 424 -17.46 16.19 9.43
CA ASP A 424 -17.26 15.29 8.31
C ASP A 424 -17.92 15.85 7.05
N LEU A 425 -17.08 16.22 6.08
CA LEU A 425 -17.49 16.68 4.76
C LEU A 425 -16.95 15.77 3.67
N SER A 426 -16.54 14.55 3.99
CA SER A 426 -15.98 13.60 3.02
C SER A 426 -16.78 13.53 1.73
N PHE A 427 -16.06 13.47 0.59
CA PHE A 427 -16.60 13.44 -0.77
C PHE A 427 -17.49 14.62 -1.16
N SER A 428 -17.47 15.73 -0.41
CA SER A 428 -18.18 16.95 -0.82
C SER A 428 -17.43 17.70 -1.93
N ASN A 429 -18.18 18.41 -2.75
CA ASN A 429 -17.65 19.32 -3.75
C ASN A 429 -17.63 20.75 -3.18
N LEU A 430 -16.44 21.27 -2.89
CA LEU A 430 -16.17 22.65 -2.47
C LEU A 430 -15.47 23.46 -3.57
N SER A 431 -15.55 23.03 -4.83
CA SER A 431 -14.90 23.77 -5.93
C SER A 431 -15.49 25.17 -6.08
N TYR A 432 -14.62 26.14 -6.39
CA TYR A 432 -15.00 27.56 -6.57
C TYR A 432 -15.69 28.22 -5.36
N THR A 433 -15.55 27.65 -4.16
CA THR A 433 -16.14 28.23 -2.95
C THR A 433 -15.30 29.37 -2.38
N ASP A 434 -15.96 30.31 -1.69
CA ASP A 434 -15.26 31.25 -0.82
C ASP A 434 -15.18 30.67 0.60
N LEU A 435 -13.98 30.28 1.03
CA LEU A 435 -13.68 29.72 2.34
C LEU A 435 -12.85 30.68 3.19
N THR A 436 -12.84 31.97 2.85
CA THR A 436 -12.07 32.98 3.56
C THR A 436 -12.37 32.95 5.06
N ASN A 437 -11.34 32.81 5.90
CA ASN A 437 -11.42 32.67 7.37
C ASN A 437 -12.27 31.47 7.87
N ALA A 438 -12.56 30.47 7.03
CA ALA A 438 -13.25 29.27 7.49
C ALA A 438 -12.34 28.42 8.41
N ASN A 439 -12.92 27.71 9.37
CA ASN A 439 -12.18 26.81 10.26
C ASN A 439 -12.55 25.36 9.97
N PHE A 440 -11.59 24.57 9.48
CA PHE A 440 -11.70 23.13 9.26
C PHE A 440 -10.81 22.31 10.21
N SER A 441 -10.28 22.90 11.28
CA SER A 441 -9.38 22.17 12.18
C SER A 441 -10.00 20.86 12.69
N GLY A 442 -9.26 19.76 12.59
CA GLY A 442 -9.73 18.43 13.01
C GLY A 442 -10.77 17.77 12.09
N SER A 443 -11.16 18.40 10.98
CA SER A 443 -12.25 17.90 10.13
C SER A 443 -11.84 16.70 9.26
N ARG A 444 -12.84 15.88 8.92
CA ARG A 444 -12.71 14.80 7.94
C ARG A 444 -13.13 15.33 6.57
N LEU A 445 -12.15 15.47 5.69
CA LEU A 445 -12.24 16.09 4.37
C LEU A 445 -11.77 15.12 3.27
N THR A 446 -11.84 13.81 3.53
CA THR A 446 -11.38 12.80 2.59
C THR A 446 -12.17 12.85 1.29
N GLY A 447 -11.51 12.84 0.14
CA GLY A 447 -12.18 12.86 -1.16
C GLY A 447 -12.83 14.19 -1.53
N VAL A 448 -12.60 15.26 -0.77
CA VAL A 448 -13.22 16.57 -1.02
C VAL A 448 -12.54 17.27 -2.20
N ASN A 449 -13.34 17.90 -3.05
CA ASN A 449 -12.84 18.71 -4.17
C ASN A 449 -12.81 20.20 -3.80
N PHE A 450 -11.63 20.78 -3.68
CA PHE A 450 -11.35 22.19 -3.42
C PHE A 450 -10.84 22.96 -4.65
N THR A 451 -10.98 22.40 -5.87
CA THR A 451 -10.52 23.04 -7.11
C THR A 451 -10.94 24.50 -7.17
N GLU A 452 -9.97 25.41 -7.36
CA GLU A 452 -10.20 26.86 -7.47
C GLU A 452 -10.92 27.50 -6.26
N ALA A 453 -10.95 26.84 -5.09
CA ALA A 453 -11.51 27.42 -3.87
C ALA A 453 -10.61 28.53 -3.29
N ASN A 454 -11.22 29.56 -2.72
CA ASN A 454 -10.50 30.63 -2.02
C ASN A 454 -10.30 30.26 -0.54
N LEU A 455 -9.07 29.85 -0.20
CA LEU A 455 -8.68 29.42 1.15
C LEU A 455 -8.00 30.50 2.01
N ASN A 456 -8.16 31.78 1.68
CA ASN A 456 -7.47 32.86 2.40
C ASN A 456 -7.77 32.82 3.91
N ASN A 457 -6.73 32.68 4.74
CA ASN A 457 -6.82 32.55 6.21
C ASN A 457 -7.69 31.36 6.69
N THR A 458 -7.87 30.32 5.88
CA THR A 458 -8.54 29.10 6.31
C THR A 458 -7.64 28.31 7.27
N ASP A 459 -8.21 27.74 8.34
CA ASP A 459 -7.50 26.80 9.22
C ASP A 459 -7.76 25.36 8.76
N LEU A 460 -6.71 24.64 8.35
CA LEU A 460 -6.74 23.24 7.90
C LEU A 460 -5.85 22.34 8.77
N ALA A 461 -5.46 22.78 9.98
CA ALA A 461 -4.60 22.00 10.86
C ALA A 461 -5.31 20.72 11.35
N ASN A 462 -4.56 19.64 11.49
CA ASN A 462 -5.05 18.34 11.99
C ASN A 462 -6.22 17.76 11.16
N THR A 463 -6.24 18.00 9.85
CA THR A 463 -7.33 17.52 8.97
C THR A 463 -6.99 16.18 8.31
N ASN A 464 -8.02 15.38 8.03
CA ASN A 464 -7.90 14.24 7.13
C ASN A 464 -8.32 14.67 5.73
N LEU A 465 -7.34 14.86 4.86
CA LEU A 465 -7.46 15.32 3.48
C LEU A 465 -7.14 14.20 2.47
N ILE A 466 -7.16 12.94 2.89
CA ILE A 466 -6.81 11.82 2.02
C ILE A 466 -7.60 11.89 0.69
N ASN A 467 -6.97 11.63 -0.45
CA ASN A 467 -7.60 11.62 -1.78
C ASN A 467 -8.38 12.92 -2.13
N SER A 468 -8.02 14.06 -1.53
CA SER A 468 -8.65 15.35 -1.83
C SER A 468 -8.03 16.01 -3.07
N ILE A 469 -8.76 16.94 -3.69
CA ILE A 469 -8.37 17.60 -4.94
C ILE A 469 -8.24 19.10 -4.70
N PHE A 470 -7.05 19.65 -4.93
CA PHE A 470 -6.70 21.07 -4.78
C PHE A 470 -6.01 21.59 -6.05
N LEU A 471 -6.72 21.60 -7.18
CA LEU A 471 -6.18 22.13 -8.44
C LEU A 471 -6.25 23.66 -8.44
N ASN A 472 -5.11 24.31 -8.74
CA ASN A 472 -4.97 25.77 -8.85
C ASN A 472 -5.40 26.54 -7.58
N VAL A 473 -5.11 25.99 -6.39
CA VAL A 473 -5.48 26.59 -5.11
C VAL A 473 -4.33 27.41 -4.54
N ASN A 474 -4.65 28.54 -3.90
CA ASN A 474 -3.67 29.36 -3.20
C ASN A 474 -3.64 29.02 -1.70
N PHE A 475 -2.58 28.36 -1.25
CA PHE A 475 -2.29 28.04 0.14
C PHE A 475 -1.34 29.03 0.83
N ASN A 476 -1.20 30.25 0.28
CA ASN A 476 -0.28 31.22 0.84
C ASN A 476 -0.57 31.46 2.32
N ASN A 477 0.45 31.23 3.18
CA ASN A 477 0.37 31.47 4.62
C ASN A 477 -0.74 30.67 5.35
N ILE A 478 -1.07 29.46 4.86
CA ILE A 478 -2.03 28.54 5.50
C ILE A 478 -1.30 27.56 6.42
N ASP A 479 -1.93 27.21 7.55
CA ASP A 479 -1.53 26.12 8.42
C ASP A 479 -2.29 24.84 8.08
N ILE A 480 -1.55 23.81 7.69
CA ILE A 480 -2.00 22.45 7.38
C ILE A 480 -1.12 21.44 8.14
N SER A 481 -0.59 21.84 9.30
CA SER A 481 0.24 20.99 10.15
C SER A 481 -0.54 19.79 10.69
N SER A 482 0.18 18.68 10.90
CA SER A 482 -0.36 17.42 11.43
C SER A 482 -1.55 16.85 10.62
N SER A 483 -1.65 17.18 9.34
CA SER A 483 -2.73 16.73 8.47
C SER A 483 -2.30 15.54 7.60
N ASP A 484 -3.27 14.73 7.18
CA ASP A 484 -3.07 13.57 6.32
C ASP A 484 -3.58 13.89 4.90
N LEU A 485 -2.67 14.07 3.95
CA LEU A 485 -2.94 14.40 2.56
C LEU A 485 -2.69 13.21 1.61
N ARG A 486 -2.56 11.97 2.09
CA ARG A 486 -2.22 10.81 1.23
C ARG A 486 -3.10 10.74 -0.01
N TYR A 487 -2.49 10.47 -1.17
CA TYR A 487 -3.19 10.35 -2.46
C TYR A 487 -3.89 11.62 -2.97
N SER A 488 -3.64 12.78 -2.37
CA SER A 488 -4.24 14.03 -2.83
C SER A 488 -3.58 14.58 -4.09
N VAL A 489 -4.32 15.39 -4.84
CA VAL A 489 -3.85 16.07 -6.06
C VAL A 489 -3.82 17.57 -5.81
N LEU A 490 -2.64 18.18 -5.80
CA LEU A 490 -2.45 19.61 -5.52
C LEU A 490 -1.61 20.32 -6.61
N THR A 491 -1.74 19.87 -7.85
CA THR A 491 -0.94 20.38 -8.98
C THR A 491 -1.20 21.87 -9.25
N ASN A 492 -0.14 22.57 -9.65
CA ASN A 492 -0.15 24.01 -9.96
C ASN A 492 -0.65 24.93 -8.82
N SER A 493 -0.66 24.45 -7.58
CA SER A 493 -1.08 25.22 -6.41
C SER A 493 0.09 25.99 -5.78
N ASN A 494 -0.23 27.11 -5.12
CA ASN A 494 0.76 27.96 -4.46
C ASN A 494 0.86 27.63 -2.97
N PHE A 495 2.00 27.08 -2.53
CA PHE A 495 2.31 26.74 -1.14
C PHE A 495 3.30 27.71 -0.49
N GLU A 496 3.42 28.94 -0.99
CA GLU A 496 4.31 29.93 -0.40
C GLU A 496 3.96 30.19 1.07
N LYS A 497 4.94 30.12 1.98
CA LYS A 497 4.75 30.33 3.43
C LYS A 497 3.77 29.35 4.10
N VAL A 498 3.43 28.22 3.48
CA VAL A 498 2.57 27.20 4.10
C VAL A 498 3.30 26.53 5.28
N THR A 499 2.54 26.11 6.29
CA THR A 499 3.03 25.23 7.37
C THR A 499 2.45 23.82 7.21
N LEU A 500 3.32 22.83 7.02
CA LEU A 500 3.04 21.40 6.80
C LEU A 500 3.85 20.53 7.80
N VAL A 501 4.18 21.09 8.96
CA VAL A 501 4.95 20.40 10.00
C VAL A 501 4.21 19.15 10.46
N ASP A 502 4.94 18.03 10.56
CA ASP A 502 4.42 16.72 10.98
C ASP A 502 3.28 16.17 10.09
N SER A 503 3.10 16.69 8.87
CA SER A 503 2.04 16.25 7.95
C SER A 503 2.46 15.03 7.11
N THR A 504 1.47 14.22 6.70
CA THR A 504 1.68 13.08 5.81
C THR A 504 1.24 13.41 4.40
N LEU A 505 2.18 13.40 3.46
CA LEU A 505 2.01 13.65 2.03
C LEU A 505 2.54 12.46 1.21
N ARG A 506 2.16 11.21 1.53
CA ARG A 506 2.54 10.03 0.72
C ARG A 506 1.73 9.95 -0.57
N SER A 507 2.39 9.64 -1.68
CA SER A 507 1.73 9.40 -2.98
C SER A 507 0.88 10.59 -3.43
N VAL A 508 1.35 11.80 -3.13
CA VAL A 508 0.68 13.06 -3.46
C VAL A 508 1.21 13.61 -4.77
N ASN A 509 0.34 14.22 -5.57
CA ASN A 509 0.76 14.98 -6.74
C ASN A 509 0.90 16.47 -6.42
N LEU A 510 2.14 16.93 -6.35
CA LEU A 510 2.58 18.30 -6.10
C LEU A 510 3.29 18.91 -7.32
N GLU A 511 3.06 18.39 -8.52
CA GLU A 511 3.73 18.90 -9.73
C GLU A 511 3.42 20.38 -9.98
N GLY A 512 4.47 21.14 -10.31
CA GLY A 512 4.38 22.55 -10.66
C GLY A 512 4.09 23.49 -9.49
N THR A 513 4.26 23.03 -8.25
CA THR A 513 3.95 23.81 -7.05
C THR A 513 5.09 24.73 -6.62
N SER A 514 4.75 25.75 -5.82
CA SER A 514 5.73 26.67 -5.22
C SER A 514 5.68 26.58 -3.70
N PHE A 515 6.74 26.08 -3.08
CA PHE A 515 6.93 25.92 -1.63
C PHE A 515 7.83 27.01 -1.03
N ASN A 516 7.96 28.17 -1.67
CA ASN A 516 8.86 29.22 -1.17
C ASN A 516 8.51 29.63 0.27
N GLU A 517 9.52 29.75 1.13
CA GLU A 517 9.41 30.13 2.55
C GLU A 517 8.47 29.22 3.37
N SER A 518 8.16 28.02 2.88
CA SER A 518 7.29 27.07 3.59
C SER A 518 8.05 26.24 4.62
N ASN A 519 7.32 25.71 5.59
CA ASN A 519 7.85 24.79 6.59
C ASN A 519 7.18 23.42 6.49
N LEU A 520 7.92 22.42 6.05
CA LEU A 520 7.54 21.01 5.98
C LEU A 520 8.44 20.13 6.87
N SER A 521 8.99 20.67 7.96
CA SER A 521 9.86 19.90 8.86
C SER A 521 9.14 18.65 9.40
N ASN A 522 9.87 17.54 9.48
CA ASN A 522 9.38 16.22 9.92
C ASN A 522 8.23 15.62 9.09
N SER A 523 7.90 16.18 7.93
CA SER A 523 6.83 15.66 7.09
C SER A 523 7.21 14.34 6.40
N ILE A 524 6.20 13.58 6.01
CA ILE A 524 6.33 12.29 5.34
C ILE A 524 5.87 12.45 3.89
N ILE A 525 6.79 12.63 2.93
CA ILE A 525 6.47 12.95 1.52
C ILE A 525 6.82 11.80 0.56
N TYR A 526 7.18 10.63 1.10
CA TYR A 526 7.62 9.48 0.31
C TYR A 526 6.63 9.06 -0.80
N PHE A 527 7.16 8.61 -1.94
CA PHE A 527 6.40 8.28 -3.16
C PHE A 527 5.58 9.44 -3.77
N SER A 528 5.88 10.71 -3.49
CA SER A 528 5.14 11.84 -4.09
C SER A 528 5.77 12.38 -5.36
N ASN A 529 4.95 12.90 -6.28
CA ASN A 529 5.41 13.60 -7.48
C ASN A 529 5.52 15.09 -7.17
N VAL A 530 6.73 15.64 -7.22
CA VAL A 530 7.04 17.04 -6.89
C VAL A 530 7.86 17.67 -8.03
N LYS A 531 7.69 17.18 -9.26
CA LYS A 531 8.37 17.69 -10.44
C LYS A 531 8.09 19.17 -10.67
N ASN A 532 8.99 19.85 -11.37
CA ASN A 532 8.80 21.22 -11.84
C ASN A 532 8.47 22.23 -10.72
N SER A 533 8.88 21.95 -9.48
CA SER A 533 8.47 22.72 -8.30
C SER A 533 9.59 23.64 -7.78
N LYS A 534 9.24 24.60 -6.91
CA LYS A 534 10.18 25.60 -6.37
C LYS A 534 10.25 25.56 -4.86
N PHE A 535 11.47 25.58 -4.32
CA PHE A 535 11.75 25.54 -2.89
C PHE A 535 12.78 26.62 -2.52
N THR A 536 12.36 27.88 -2.53
CA THR A 536 13.20 28.99 -2.06
C THR A 536 13.03 29.14 -0.55
N ASP A 537 14.10 29.05 0.22
CA ASP A 537 14.10 29.24 1.68
C ASP A 537 13.09 28.34 2.44
N SER A 538 12.80 27.15 1.89
CA SER A 538 11.88 26.19 2.48
C SER A 538 12.58 25.29 3.52
N ILE A 539 11.84 24.84 4.53
CA ILE A 539 12.36 24.02 5.63
C ILE A 539 11.81 22.60 5.52
N LEU A 540 12.68 21.61 5.29
CA LEU A 540 12.38 20.18 5.15
C LEU A 540 13.29 19.31 6.03
N ASN A 541 13.80 19.87 7.14
CA ASN A 541 14.68 19.11 8.02
C ASN A 541 13.93 17.94 8.68
N ASN A 542 14.61 16.82 8.85
CA ASN A 542 14.10 15.54 9.38
C ASN A 542 12.95 14.90 8.58
N SER A 543 12.65 15.37 7.37
CA SER A 543 11.54 14.84 6.58
C SER A 543 11.89 13.50 5.91
N ASP A 544 10.89 12.65 5.70
CA ASP A 544 11.02 11.42 4.92
C ASP A 544 10.60 11.68 3.46
N LEU A 545 11.60 11.78 2.58
CA LEU A 545 11.45 12.10 1.17
C LEU A 545 11.72 10.87 0.27
N ARG A 546 11.76 9.66 0.83
CA ARG A 546 12.16 8.47 0.08
C ARG A 546 11.34 8.28 -1.18
N ARG A 547 12.01 7.96 -2.30
CA ARG A 547 11.35 7.69 -3.60
C ARG A 547 10.48 8.85 -4.11
N THR A 548 10.69 10.07 -3.61
CA THR A 548 10.01 11.26 -4.13
C THR A 548 10.60 11.63 -5.48
N ASN A 549 9.80 12.23 -6.35
CA ASN A 549 10.24 12.70 -7.65
C ASN A 549 10.33 14.22 -7.66
N PHE A 550 11.55 14.76 -7.58
CA PHE A 550 11.82 16.20 -7.65
C PHE A 550 12.32 16.65 -9.03
N SER A 551 12.37 15.79 -10.06
CA SER A 551 13.02 16.11 -11.33
C SER A 551 12.58 17.48 -11.89
N HIS A 552 13.54 18.24 -12.41
CA HIS A 552 13.36 19.60 -12.94
C HIS A 552 12.96 20.68 -11.92
N SER A 553 13.04 20.42 -10.62
CA SER A 553 12.73 21.41 -9.58
C SER A 553 13.90 22.34 -9.28
N THR A 554 13.62 23.44 -8.57
CA THR A 554 14.61 24.42 -8.11
C THR A 554 14.64 24.49 -6.60
N PHE A 555 15.82 24.27 -6.02
CA PHE A 555 16.12 24.43 -4.60
C PHE A 555 17.04 25.64 -4.42
N SER A 556 16.65 26.60 -3.60
CA SER A 556 17.45 27.79 -3.31
C SER A 556 17.33 28.14 -1.84
N GLY A 557 18.35 27.90 -1.01
CA GLY A 557 18.21 28.15 0.44
C GLY A 557 17.40 27.08 1.19
N ILE A 558 17.09 25.93 0.57
CA ILE A 558 16.32 24.88 1.22
C ILE A 558 17.11 24.23 2.36
N ASN A 559 16.45 23.93 3.47
CA ASN A 559 17.02 23.16 4.57
C ASN A 559 16.52 21.71 4.54
N LEU A 560 17.40 20.77 4.19
CA LEU A 560 17.16 19.31 4.15
C LEU A 560 17.94 18.57 5.25
N ALA A 561 18.37 19.27 6.30
CA ALA A 561 19.20 18.67 7.33
C ALA A 561 18.51 17.44 7.97
N ASN A 562 19.23 16.33 8.08
CA ASN A 562 18.76 15.03 8.58
C ASN A 562 17.58 14.40 7.79
N ALA A 563 17.23 14.93 6.61
CA ALA A 563 16.17 14.33 5.79
C ALA A 563 16.59 12.98 5.19
N ASN A 564 15.61 12.12 4.90
CA ASN A 564 15.84 10.86 4.20
C ASN A 564 15.44 10.96 2.73
N LEU A 565 16.42 10.99 1.84
CA LEU A 565 16.22 11.08 0.39
C LEU A 565 16.46 9.74 -0.33
N GLU A 566 16.47 8.60 0.37
CA GLU A 566 16.77 7.30 -0.27
C GLU A 566 15.90 7.03 -1.52
N HIS A 567 16.52 6.63 -2.62
CA HIS A 567 15.88 6.36 -3.92
C HIS A 567 15.14 7.54 -4.58
N THR A 568 15.39 8.78 -4.14
CA THR A 568 14.76 9.98 -4.71
C THR A 568 15.28 10.28 -6.12
N GLN A 569 14.39 10.71 -7.01
CA GLN A 569 14.75 11.26 -8.33
C GLN A 569 14.93 12.78 -8.22
N MET A 570 16.13 13.25 -8.54
CA MET A 570 16.53 14.66 -8.48
C MET A 570 17.33 15.04 -9.73
N ASP A 571 16.96 14.50 -10.89
CA ASP A 571 17.66 14.78 -12.14
C ASP A 571 17.26 16.15 -12.69
N SER A 572 18.20 16.79 -13.39
CA SER A 572 18.02 18.09 -14.03
C SER A 572 17.61 19.20 -13.06
N MET A 573 18.10 19.16 -11.82
CA MET A 573 17.82 20.13 -10.77
C MET A 573 18.68 21.38 -10.85
N PHE A 574 18.16 22.50 -10.34
CA PHE A 574 18.97 23.66 -9.96
C PHE A 574 18.96 23.80 -8.44
N ILE A 575 20.13 23.64 -7.81
CA ILE A 575 20.30 23.62 -6.35
C ILE A 575 21.33 24.68 -5.98
N THR A 576 20.93 25.68 -5.20
CA THR A 576 21.81 26.76 -4.73
C THR A 576 21.62 27.00 -3.23
N ASN A 577 22.70 27.36 -2.52
CA ASN A 577 22.63 27.76 -1.10
C ASN A 577 21.88 26.76 -0.19
N SER A 578 21.89 25.47 -0.52
CA SER A 578 20.99 24.48 0.09
C SER A 578 21.73 23.66 1.15
N ASP A 579 21.07 23.33 2.26
CA ASP A 579 21.64 22.55 3.35
C ASP A 579 21.20 21.09 3.31
N PHE A 580 22.09 20.20 2.88
CA PHE A 580 21.95 18.75 2.93
C PHE A 580 22.77 18.15 4.07
N SER A 581 22.88 18.79 5.24
CA SER A 581 23.68 18.24 6.34
C SER A 581 23.04 16.96 6.94
N ASN A 582 23.80 15.89 7.12
CA ASN A 582 23.35 14.58 7.64
C ASN A 582 22.17 13.94 6.88
N THR A 583 21.92 14.37 5.64
CA THR A 583 20.90 13.83 4.77
C THR A 583 21.29 12.42 4.27
N ILE A 584 20.32 11.51 4.25
CA ILE A 584 20.53 10.17 3.66
C ILE A 584 20.39 10.26 2.14
N LEU A 585 21.50 10.05 1.41
CA LEU A 585 21.57 10.20 -0.04
C LEU A 585 21.72 8.87 -0.79
N THR A 586 21.26 7.77 -0.20
CA THR A 586 21.40 6.43 -0.77
C THR A 586 20.56 6.27 -2.05
N TYR A 587 21.18 5.87 -3.17
CA TYR A 587 20.52 5.70 -4.47
C TYR A 587 19.81 6.95 -5.02
N VAL A 588 20.20 8.15 -4.61
CA VAL A 588 19.65 9.41 -5.16
C VAL A 588 20.16 9.65 -6.58
N ASN A 589 19.29 10.10 -7.48
CA ASN A 589 19.67 10.44 -8.85
C ASN A 589 19.79 11.95 -9.03
N PHE A 590 21.01 12.49 -9.11
CA PHE A 590 21.29 13.91 -9.39
C PHE A 590 21.65 14.19 -10.86
N THR A 591 21.45 13.24 -11.78
CA THR A 591 21.94 13.35 -13.18
C THR A 591 21.57 14.68 -13.84
N ASN A 592 22.49 15.31 -14.57
CA ASN A 592 22.31 16.59 -15.27
C ASN A 592 21.98 17.81 -14.36
N SER A 593 22.18 17.72 -13.05
CA SER A 593 21.87 18.82 -12.13
C SER A 593 22.99 19.87 -12.02
N ASN A 594 22.64 21.04 -11.49
CA ASN A 594 23.59 22.08 -11.10
C ASN A 594 23.47 22.36 -9.60
N ILE A 595 24.56 22.18 -8.86
CA ILE A 595 24.64 22.32 -7.41
C ILE A 595 25.70 23.38 -7.10
N THR A 596 25.29 24.52 -6.55
CA THR A 596 26.23 25.56 -6.13
C THR A 596 26.04 25.97 -4.68
N ASP A 597 27.12 26.37 -4.02
CA ASP A 597 27.09 27.02 -2.69
C ASP A 597 26.31 26.21 -1.62
N SER A 598 26.30 24.88 -1.72
CA SER A 598 25.44 24.00 -0.92
C SER A 598 26.26 23.16 0.08
N ILE A 599 25.65 22.75 1.19
CA ILE A 599 26.28 22.04 2.30
C ILE A 599 25.91 20.56 2.24
N PHE A 600 26.88 19.65 2.34
CA PHE A 600 26.72 18.19 2.35
C PHE A 600 27.38 17.54 3.58
N SER A 601 27.62 18.31 4.65
CA SER A 601 28.37 17.82 5.80
C SER A 601 27.62 16.69 6.53
N GLY A 602 28.25 15.53 6.72
CA GLY A 602 27.62 14.36 7.34
C GLY A 602 26.75 13.52 6.42
N SER A 603 26.65 13.88 5.14
CA SER A 603 25.84 13.14 4.16
C SER A 603 26.69 12.16 3.38
N TYR A 604 26.22 10.90 3.28
CA TYR A 604 26.95 9.84 2.58
C TYR A 604 26.17 9.38 1.34
N PRO A 605 26.61 9.73 0.12
CA PRO A 605 25.89 9.42 -1.11
C PRO A 605 26.15 7.99 -1.59
N TYR A 606 25.71 6.98 -0.83
CA TYR A 606 25.90 5.58 -1.21
C TYR A 606 25.13 5.24 -2.50
N SER A 607 25.85 4.90 -3.57
CA SER A 607 25.26 4.57 -4.88
C SER A 607 24.37 5.68 -5.46
N ALA A 608 24.56 6.93 -5.05
CA ALA A 608 23.94 8.08 -5.70
C ALA A 608 24.54 8.31 -7.10
N ASN A 609 23.78 8.85 -8.04
CA ASN A 609 24.21 9.11 -9.42
C ASN A 609 24.41 10.61 -9.65
N PHE A 610 25.67 11.03 -9.86
CA PHE A 610 26.05 12.42 -10.17
C PHE A 610 26.46 12.61 -11.64
N SER A 611 26.07 11.71 -12.55
CA SER A 611 26.45 11.81 -13.97
C SER A 611 26.04 13.15 -14.58
N ASN A 612 26.96 13.84 -15.27
CA ASN A 612 26.75 15.18 -15.83
C ASN A 612 26.30 16.26 -14.82
N THR A 613 26.56 16.07 -13.53
CA THR A 613 26.23 17.07 -12.50
C THR A 613 27.34 18.11 -12.41
N LYS A 614 26.98 19.39 -12.39
CA LYS A 614 27.90 20.50 -12.11
C LYS A 614 27.86 20.80 -10.62
N ILE A 615 29.01 20.80 -9.97
CA ILE A 615 29.14 21.09 -8.54
C ILE A 615 30.19 22.20 -8.37
N SER A 616 29.89 23.24 -7.60
CA SER A 616 30.85 24.30 -7.26
C SER A 616 30.56 24.98 -5.93
N ASN A 617 31.61 25.38 -5.20
CA ASN A 617 31.53 26.12 -3.92
C ASN A 617 30.77 25.37 -2.81
N GLU A 618 30.74 24.05 -2.86
CA GLU A 618 30.09 23.22 -1.85
C GLU A 618 30.92 23.11 -0.56
N ILE A 619 30.22 22.99 0.58
CA ILE A 619 30.82 22.66 1.87
C ILE A 619 30.55 21.19 2.14
N ARG A 620 31.59 20.35 2.04
CA ARG A 620 31.47 18.90 2.20
C ARG A 620 32.58 18.33 3.05
N ASP A 621 32.26 17.26 3.75
CA ASP A 621 33.19 16.40 4.49
C ASP A 621 33.10 14.94 4.01
N THR A 622 32.50 14.75 2.81
CA THR A 622 32.35 13.48 2.09
C THR A 622 32.86 13.63 0.65
N CYS A 623 33.07 12.50 -0.03
CA CYS A 623 33.31 12.46 -1.47
C CYS A 623 31.98 12.37 -2.23
N LEU A 624 31.81 13.25 -3.23
CA LEU A 624 30.63 13.30 -4.10
C LEU A 624 30.99 12.66 -5.43
N GLY A 625 30.57 11.40 -5.64
CA GLY A 625 30.86 10.68 -6.87
C GLY A 625 30.37 9.23 -6.83
N THR A 626 30.46 8.56 -7.98
CA THR A 626 29.81 7.25 -8.22
C THR A 626 30.78 6.07 -8.25
N ASP A 627 32.09 6.34 -8.27
CA ASP A 627 33.08 5.31 -8.56
C ASP A 627 33.40 4.44 -7.33
N LEU A 628 34.09 3.31 -7.57
CA LEU A 628 34.42 2.38 -6.50
C LEU A 628 35.35 3.03 -5.45
N ILE A 629 36.16 4.01 -5.86
CA ILE A 629 37.11 4.71 -4.99
C ILE A 629 36.34 5.60 -4.03
N ASP A 630 35.40 6.41 -4.51
CA ASP A 630 34.51 7.24 -3.69
C ASP A 630 33.76 6.40 -2.65
N ARG A 631 33.26 5.22 -3.05
CA ARG A 631 32.55 4.30 -2.13
C ARG A 631 33.48 3.78 -1.03
N ILE A 632 34.71 3.42 -1.38
CA ILE A 632 35.71 2.96 -0.41
C ILE A 632 36.12 4.10 0.51
N ILE A 633 36.37 5.30 -0.04
CA ILE A 633 36.77 6.48 0.72
C ILE A 633 35.64 6.87 1.69
N ASN A 634 34.40 6.95 1.23
CA ASN A 634 33.25 7.27 2.08
C ASN A 634 33.07 6.24 3.20
N LYS A 635 33.30 4.94 2.94
CA LYS A 635 33.32 3.92 3.99
C LYS A 635 34.41 4.19 5.02
N ILE A 636 35.62 4.52 4.58
CA ILE A 636 36.76 4.83 5.47
C ILE A 636 36.49 6.09 6.30
N LEU A 637 36.02 7.16 5.66
CA LEU A 637 35.68 8.43 6.32
C LEU A 637 34.65 8.22 7.45
N ARG A 638 33.66 7.35 7.23
CA ARG A 638 32.67 6.99 8.26
C ARG A 638 33.30 6.33 9.48
N GLU A 639 34.12 5.30 9.28
CA GLU A 639 34.81 4.59 10.38
C GLU A 639 35.71 5.54 11.20
N PHE A 640 36.31 6.56 10.54
CA PHE A 640 37.11 7.56 11.25
C PHE A 640 36.28 8.51 12.11
N ARG A 641 35.07 8.88 11.70
CA ARG A 641 34.21 9.78 12.49
C ARG A 641 33.66 9.14 13.75
N GLU A 642 33.52 7.81 13.77
CA GLU A 642 33.15 7.08 14.98
C GLU A 642 34.27 7.08 16.04
N LEU A 643 35.47 7.56 15.69
CA LEU A 643 36.65 7.58 16.54
C LEU A 643 37.11 9.03 16.80
N ASP A 644 36.94 9.54 18.02
CA ASP A 644 37.22 10.95 18.34
C ASP A 644 38.71 11.20 18.69
N PHE A 645 39.57 11.31 17.65
CA PHE A 645 41.00 11.62 17.82
C PHE A 645 41.52 12.68 16.83
N ILE A 646 42.39 13.58 17.31
CA ILE A 646 43.02 14.66 16.51
C ILE A 646 43.79 14.12 15.28
N LEU A 647 44.42 12.95 15.38
CA LEU A 647 45.14 12.32 14.27
C LEU A 647 44.22 11.91 13.12
N LEU A 648 42.97 11.51 13.43
CA LEU A 648 42.01 11.07 12.42
C LEU A 648 41.49 12.23 11.58
N LYS A 649 41.34 13.42 12.16
CA LYS A 649 40.98 14.64 11.41
C LYS A 649 42.01 15.02 10.34
N GLN A 650 43.30 14.78 10.58
CA GLN A 650 44.33 15.01 9.57
C GLN A 650 44.22 14.00 8.42
N ILE A 651 43.95 12.72 8.74
CA ILE A 651 43.75 11.68 7.73
C ILE A 651 42.47 11.94 6.92
N GLU A 652 41.39 12.35 7.57
CA GLU A 652 40.11 12.73 6.96
C GLU A 652 40.32 13.81 5.89
N SER A 653 41.09 14.86 6.20
CA SER A 653 41.40 15.94 5.25
C SER A 653 42.17 15.46 4.01
N ILE A 654 43.00 14.43 4.14
CA ILE A 654 43.76 13.84 3.01
C ILE A 654 42.82 13.07 2.09
N PHE A 655 41.90 12.28 2.66
CA PHE A 655 40.90 11.55 1.89
C PHE A 655 39.96 12.49 1.15
N LEU A 656 39.55 13.60 1.78
CA LEU A 656 38.72 14.62 1.13
C LEU A 656 39.44 15.37 0.01
N TYR A 657 40.75 15.60 0.15
CA TYR A 657 41.56 16.17 -0.93
C TYR A 657 41.66 15.25 -2.15
N ALA A 658 41.46 13.94 -1.97
CA ALA A 658 41.57 12.96 -3.05
C ALA A 658 40.33 12.87 -3.98
N CYS A 659 39.22 13.58 -3.67
CA CYS A 659 37.88 13.33 -4.23
C CYS A 659 37.36 14.33 -5.29
#